data_AF-A0A6P1CYQ0-F1
#
_entry.id   AF-A0A6P1CYQ0-F1
#
_cell.length_a   1.000
_cell.length_b   1.000
_cell.length_c   1.000
_cell.angle_alpha   90.00
_cell.angle_beta   90.00
_cell.angle_gamma   90.00
#
_symmetry.space_group_name_H-M   'P 1'
#
loop_
_entity.id
_entity.type
_entity.pdbx_description
1 polymer ?
#
loop_
_entity_poly.entity_id
_entity_poly.type
_entity_poly.pdbx_seq_one_letter_code
_entity_poly.pdbx_strand_id
1 'polypeptide(L)'
;MDPPTEVMSAVPPTSSARDNGQESTLRFAPPSGDGQGVAAGGHDGGAQEHLAYSAPNRAEHGSADDESLRPPAPRAPGERRPISRPGDESKKRPEFLQIMQSPKARKIGIAVGALFGLGLLGYVADLAMSSGDVPRGVVVAGVEIGGMDKAAADAKLRAELDGRAGRELPVTIGDVQTTLVPGSAGLSVDWDGTWDRIGGQPLNPVTRLTSLFGTENVDAATAVDEQALNTTLDGLRVHDRPTVEGTIVFENAQPVAVAPVPGRVLDAAAAREVLVHDWITATQLNLPVAPAPVAVRQDAIDQALQQIAQPAVSAPVIFDGKGGKAQLAPEQIATIVSFAPDGHGGLTPRIDQKVATDLLAPQLKESEVEPKDATFTLTGGKPTVVPSVVGDKINWPKTLEPLATLLAAPAPQRTAPAVYEKVEPKLTTEAAAGLGIVEPMGEFTTSGFSGPSGVNIRTVAREVNGAVVKPGETFSLNEFTGPRGIAEGYVESGIIDHGRPSKAVGGGISQFATTLYNAAYFAGLEDAGHTEHSYYISRYPAAREATVFDGAIDLSFRNNTPNGVYIEATANNSEVTVRIWGTKTVEVESITGERTKPTKPKTITLPKGDGCIATEGADGFTVSDTRVITDIATGKEISRTTRTVKYDPIPIVKCE
;
A
#
# COMPACT_ATOMS: atom_id res chain seq x y z
N MET A 1 -13.01 42.94 -23.61
CA MET A 1 -11.57 42.72 -23.89
C MET A 1 -10.93 42.60 -22.51
N ASP A 2 -10.80 41.38 -22.03
CA ASP A 2 -10.70 41.11 -20.60
C ASP A 2 -9.48 40.19 -20.38
N PRO A 3 -8.48 40.59 -19.58
CA PRO A 3 -7.39 39.70 -19.24
C PRO A 3 -7.86 38.64 -18.23
N PRO A 4 -7.39 37.39 -18.32
CA PRO A 4 -7.85 36.30 -17.45
C PRO A 4 -7.25 36.41 -16.03
N THR A 5 -8.02 35.98 -15.03
CA THR A 5 -7.52 35.76 -13.66
C THR A 5 -7.14 34.29 -13.50
N GLU A 6 -5.85 33.99 -13.46
CA GLU A 6 -5.37 32.65 -13.07
C GLU A 6 -5.59 32.40 -11.58
N VAL A 7 -5.95 31.18 -11.22
CA VAL A 7 -6.14 30.74 -9.83
C VAL A 7 -4.89 29.96 -9.40
N MET A 8 -4.03 30.60 -8.60
CA MET A 8 -2.87 29.91 -8.00
C MET A 8 -3.25 29.19 -6.72
N SER A 9 -3.07 27.87 -6.68
CA SER A 9 -3.21 27.06 -5.48
C SER A 9 -2.15 27.40 -4.43
N ALA A 10 -2.56 27.55 -3.16
CA ALA A 10 -1.65 27.71 -2.05
C ALA A 10 -1.02 26.35 -1.64
N VAL A 11 0.31 26.29 -1.59
CA VAL A 11 1.07 25.15 -1.07
C VAL A 11 1.36 25.39 0.42
N PRO A 12 1.17 24.41 1.33
CA PRO A 12 1.45 24.60 2.75
C PRO A 12 2.96 24.74 3.02
N PRO A 13 3.40 25.64 3.92
CA PRO A 13 4.82 25.85 4.20
C PRO A 13 5.43 24.70 5.01
N THR A 14 6.56 24.18 4.52
CA THR A 14 7.38 23.15 5.19
C THR A 14 8.15 23.73 6.38
N SER A 15 8.25 22.97 7.47
CA SER A 15 9.02 23.34 8.67
C SER A 15 10.52 23.01 8.55
N SER A 16 11.38 23.89 9.07
CA SER A 16 12.79 23.55 9.37
C SER A 16 13.48 24.55 10.30
N ALA A 17 14.10 24.05 11.37
CA ALA A 17 15.19 24.66 12.18
C ALA A 17 14.95 26.04 12.84
N ARG A 18 15.48 26.38 14.03
CA ARG A 18 16.18 25.75 15.19
C ARG A 18 15.93 26.77 16.37
N ASP A 19 16.03 26.49 17.67
CA ASP A 19 17.09 25.78 18.40
C ASP A 19 16.74 25.56 19.90
N ASN A 20 17.46 24.66 20.57
CA ASN A 20 17.73 24.53 22.03
C ASN A 20 16.66 24.88 23.12
N GLY A 21 16.30 23.89 23.97
CA GLY A 21 15.42 24.14 25.14
C GLY A 21 15.13 23.00 26.16
N GLN A 22 16.09 22.14 26.50
CA GLN A 22 16.07 21.16 27.63
C GLN A 22 14.72 20.51 28.07
N GLU A 23 14.43 19.28 27.63
CA GLU A 23 13.43 18.41 28.30
C GLU A 23 14.06 17.50 29.37
N SER A 24 13.45 17.48 30.56
CA SER A 24 13.82 16.57 31.66
C SER A 24 13.10 15.23 31.54
N THR A 25 13.76 14.21 30.97
CA THR A 25 13.17 12.87 30.82
C THR A 25 13.07 12.11 32.16
N LEU A 26 11.87 12.03 32.72
CA LEU A 26 11.54 11.13 33.84
C LEU A 26 11.55 9.67 33.35
N ARG A 27 12.66 8.96 33.60
CA ARG A 27 12.78 7.53 33.30
C ARG A 27 12.15 6.69 34.41
N PHE A 28 11.08 5.96 34.10
CA PHE A 28 10.68 4.80 34.90
C PHE A 28 11.58 3.60 34.58
N ALA A 29 12.02 2.88 35.61
CA ALA A 29 12.83 1.67 35.48
C ALA A 29 11.95 0.41 35.59
N PRO A 30 12.24 -0.66 34.82
CA PRO A 30 11.60 -1.95 35.00
C PRO A 30 12.17 -2.68 36.23
N PRO A 31 11.35 -3.31 37.08
CA PRO A 31 11.84 -4.16 38.17
C PRO A 31 12.32 -5.51 37.62
N SER A 32 13.54 -5.90 37.98
CA SER A 32 14.13 -7.19 37.61
C SER A 32 14.06 -8.18 38.76
N GLY A 33 13.27 -9.26 38.57
CA GLY A 33 13.50 -10.59 39.15
C GLY A 33 13.51 -10.75 40.67
N ASP A 34 12.59 -11.57 41.17
CA ASP A 34 12.84 -12.40 42.34
C ASP A 34 12.30 -13.81 42.07
N GLY A 35 12.92 -14.84 42.65
CA GLY A 35 12.66 -16.23 42.25
C GLY A 35 12.70 -17.23 43.40
N GLN A 36 11.67 -18.05 43.52
CA GLN A 36 11.64 -19.25 44.35
C GLN A 36 10.93 -20.38 43.61
N GLY A 37 11.45 -21.60 43.76
CA GLY A 37 10.85 -22.81 43.20
C GLY A 37 10.74 -23.92 44.25
N VAL A 38 9.74 -24.78 44.10
CA VAL A 38 9.57 -26.03 44.84
C VAL A 38 9.11 -27.10 43.83
N ALA A 39 9.56 -28.34 43.98
CA ALA A 39 9.35 -29.42 43.01
C ALA A 39 8.65 -30.63 43.63
N ALA A 40 8.00 -31.48 42.80
CA ALA A 40 7.89 -32.93 43.02
C ALA A 40 7.24 -33.70 41.83
N GLY A 41 7.94 -34.69 41.28
CA GLY A 41 7.40 -35.88 40.57
C GLY A 41 6.82 -35.71 39.15
N GLY A 42 6.97 -36.68 38.22
CA GLY A 42 7.84 -37.87 38.21
C GLY A 42 7.40 -38.97 37.23
N HIS A 43 8.37 -39.74 36.69
CA HIS A 43 8.22 -40.91 35.77
C HIS A 43 7.71 -40.58 34.34
N ASP A 44 8.17 -41.20 33.23
CA ASP A 44 9.17 -42.27 33.04
C ASP A 44 9.82 -42.25 31.61
N GLY A 45 11.07 -42.76 31.49
CA GLY A 45 11.75 -43.29 30.27
C GLY A 45 11.97 -42.37 29.04
N GLY A 46 13.11 -42.36 28.31
CA GLY A 46 14.32 -43.20 28.26
C GLY A 46 14.25 -44.31 27.19
N ALA A 47 15.24 -44.56 26.31
CA ALA A 47 16.47 -43.82 25.96
C ALA A 47 17.07 -44.30 24.59
N GLN A 48 17.93 -43.46 24.00
CA GLN A 48 19.06 -43.69 23.05
C GLN A 48 19.18 -44.92 22.11
N GLU A 49 19.37 -44.60 20.81
CA GLU A 49 20.47 -45.02 19.89
C GLU A 49 20.69 -46.45 19.31
N HIS A 50 20.87 -46.44 17.97
CA HIS A 50 21.89 -47.14 17.16
C HIS A 50 21.79 -48.62 16.68
N LEU A 51 22.20 -48.79 15.40
CA LEU A 51 22.86 -49.93 14.73
C LEU A 51 22.06 -51.19 14.30
N ALA A 52 21.58 -51.14 13.04
CA ALA A 52 21.92 -52.02 11.91
C ALA A 52 22.05 -53.57 12.01
N TYR A 53 21.47 -54.22 10.99
CA TYR A 53 21.94 -55.45 10.30
C TYR A 53 21.76 -56.84 10.96
N SER A 54 20.73 -57.60 10.52
CA SER A 54 20.85 -58.99 9.99
C SER A 54 19.48 -59.62 9.63
N ALA A 55 19.49 -60.52 8.65
CA ALA A 55 18.43 -61.48 8.31
C ALA A 55 18.88 -62.91 8.79
N PRO A 56 18.31 -64.10 8.43
CA PRO A 56 17.31 -64.40 7.38
C PRO A 56 16.28 -65.53 7.73
N ASN A 57 15.71 -66.10 6.65
CA ASN A 57 14.91 -67.34 6.49
C ASN A 57 13.36 -67.23 6.53
N ARG A 58 12.56 -68.00 5.76
CA ARG A 58 12.64 -68.71 4.44
C ARG A 58 11.78 -69.98 4.46
N ALA A 59 10.86 -70.13 3.49
CA ALA A 59 10.44 -71.38 2.81
C ALA A 59 9.15 -71.12 1.97
N GLU A 60 8.76 -71.91 0.96
CA GLU A 60 9.40 -72.38 -0.30
C GLU A 60 8.34 -73.19 -1.12
N HIS A 61 8.40 -73.40 -2.43
CA HIS A 61 9.36 -73.05 -3.52
C HIS A 61 8.61 -72.18 -4.58
N GLY A 62 8.93 -71.96 -5.87
CA GLY A 62 9.90 -72.45 -6.88
C GLY A 62 9.20 -72.45 -8.26
N SER A 63 9.81 -72.63 -9.44
CA SER A 63 11.22 -72.69 -9.90
C SER A 63 11.23 -72.94 -11.43
N ALA A 64 12.11 -72.41 -12.29
CA ALA A 64 13.14 -71.35 -12.17
C ALA A 64 13.67 -70.96 -13.58
N ASP A 65 14.46 -69.87 -13.67
CA ASP A 65 15.49 -69.51 -14.70
C ASP A 65 15.03 -69.27 -16.19
N ASP A 66 15.63 -68.40 -17.03
CA ASP A 66 16.78 -67.47 -16.87
C ASP A 66 16.75 -66.24 -17.84
N GLU A 67 17.66 -65.29 -17.58
CA GLU A 67 18.30 -64.22 -18.39
C GLU A 67 17.71 -63.58 -19.68
N SER A 68 17.58 -62.25 -19.57
CA SER A 68 18.18 -61.18 -20.41
C SER A 68 17.82 -60.96 -21.91
N LEU A 69 17.81 -59.68 -22.29
CA LEU A 69 17.30 -59.15 -23.56
C LEU A 69 18.38 -59.04 -24.65
N ARG A 70 18.01 -59.30 -25.91
CA ARG A 70 18.82 -59.02 -27.11
C ARG A 70 17.99 -58.33 -28.23
N PRO A 71 18.63 -57.55 -29.13
CA PRO A 71 17.98 -56.72 -30.16
C PRO A 71 17.32 -57.51 -31.31
N PRO A 72 16.52 -56.85 -32.20
CA PRO A 72 15.32 -57.47 -32.78
C PRO A 72 15.49 -58.32 -34.05
N ALA A 73 14.47 -59.13 -34.33
CA ALA A 73 14.33 -60.03 -35.48
C ALA A 73 13.59 -59.40 -36.69
N PRO A 74 13.75 -59.92 -37.92
CA PRO A 74 13.25 -59.30 -39.16
C PRO A 74 11.83 -59.71 -39.58
N ARG A 75 11.28 -59.01 -40.61
CA ARG A 75 9.97 -59.29 -41.22
C ARG A 75 9.93 -60.61 -42.01
N ALA A 76 8.77 -61.27 -42.05
CA ALA A 76 8.52 -62.52 -42.76
C ALA A 76 8.08 -62.33 -44.24
N PRO A 77 8.37 -63.29 -45.16
CA PRO A 77 7.96 -63.25 -46.57
C PRO A 77 6.86 -64.28 -46.92
N GLY A 78 6.08 -64.06 -48.00
CA GLY A 78 5.27 -65.16 -48.56
C GLY A 78 4.14 -64.89 -49.56
N GLU A 79 4.40 -64.32 -50.75
CA GLU A 79 3.51 -64.52 -51.91
C GLU A 79 4.30 -64.51 -53.25
N ARG A 80 3.75 -65.06 -54.34
CA ARG A 80 4.53 -65.43 -55.54
C ARG A 80 3.87 -65.15 -56.89
N ARG A 81 4.70 -64.70 -57.86
CA ARG A 81 4.80 -65.04 -59.32
C ARG A 81 4.85 -63.81 -60.25
N PRO A 82 5.37 -63.93 -61.50
CA PRO A 82 6.16 -65.01 -62.11
C PRO A 82 7.60 -64.56 -62.51
N ILE A 83 8.31 -65.36 -63.34
CA ILE A 83 9.75 -65.22 -63.66
C ILE A 83 9.94 -64.89 -65.16
N SER A 84 10.98 -64.11 -65.48
CA SER A 84 11.63 -64.07 -66.80
C SER A 84 13.14 -64.34 -66.71
N ARG A 85 13.70 -65.06 -67.69
CA ARG A 85 15.14 -65.37 -67.89
C ARG A 85 15.87 -64.20 -68.59
N PRO A 86 17.23 -64.03 -68.55
CA PRO A 86 18.32 -65.01 -68.78
C PRO A 86 18.99 -65.55 -67.49
N GLY A 87 19.98 -66.45 -67.46
CA GLY A 87 20.93 -66.92 -68.50
C GLY A 87 22.36 -66.44 -68.16
N ASP A 88 22.95 -66.93 -67.07
CA ASP A 88 23.95 -68.01 -67.05
C ASP A 88 25.27 -67.67 -67.78
N GLU A 89 26.30 -67.27 -67.01
CA GLU A 89 27.68 -67.51 -67.41
C GLU A 89 28.65 -67.71 -66.22
N SER A 90 29.68 -68.51 -66.49
CA SER A 90 30.64 -69.18 -65.60
C SER A 90 31.29 -68.45 -64.41
N LYS A 91 31.56 -69.22 -63.35
CA LYS A 91 32.48 -68.87 -62.25
C LYS A 91 33.94 -68.72 -62.72
N LYS A 92 34.65 -67.69 -62.27
CA LYS A 92 36.12 -67.72 -62.07
C LYS A 92 36.54 -67.01 -60.78
N ARG A 93 37.48 -67.62 -60.04
CA ARG A 93 38.26 -66.96 -58.97
C ARG A 93 39.46 -66.24 -59.60
N PRO A 94 39.92 -65.08 -59.10
CA PRO A 94 41.21 -64.52 -59.47
C PRO A 94 42.35 -65.24 -58.74
N GLU A 95 43.30 -65.82 -59.48
CA GLU A 95 44.58 -66.26 -58.92
C GLU A 95 45.55 -65.07 -58.83
N PHE A 96 45.72 -64.47 -57.65
CA PHE A 96 46.61 -63.31 -57.51
C PHE A 96 48.10 -63.67 -57.31
N LEU A 97 48.44 -64.96 -57.17
CA LEU A 97 49.75 -65.42 -56.70
C LEU A 97 50.73 -65.95 -57.78
N GLN A 98 50.37 -65.90 -59.08
CA GLN A 98 51.22 -66.42 -60.17
C GLN A 98 52.00 -65.35 -60.98
N ILE A 99 52.30 -64.17 -60.41
CA ILE A 99 53.09 -63.11 -61.09
C ILE A 99 54.28 -62.62 -60.24
N MET A 100 55.19 -63.52 -59.85
CA MET A 100 56.44 -63.15 -59.14
C MET A 100 57.73 -63.82 -59.67
N GLN A 101 57.76 -64.32 -60.91
CA GLN A 101 58.98 -64.87 -61.52
C GLN A 101 59.29 -64.26 -62.90
N SER A 102 59.47 -62.94 -62.97
CA SER A 102 60.06 -62.28 -64.15
C SER A 102 61.07 -61.19 -63.77
N PRO A 103 62.11 -60.93 -64.58
CA PRO A 103 63.11 -59.90 -64.26
C PRO A 103 62.55 -58.47 -64.29
N LYS A 104 61.41 -58.23 -64.96
CA LYS A 104 60.67 -56.96 -64.87
C LYS A 104 59.89 -56.87 -63.56
N ALA A 105 59.20 -57.94 -63.15
CA ALA A 105 58.52 -57.99 -61.85
C ALA A 105 59.50 -57.80 -60.68
N ARG A 106 60.73 -58.36 -60.76
CA ARG A 106 61.77 -58.12 -59.76
C ARG A 106 62.23 -56.66 -59.69
N LYS A 107 62.33 -55.95 -60.83
CA LYS A 107 62.63 -54.51 -60.83
C LYS A 107 61.47 -53.66 -60.28
N ILE A 108 60.22 -54.01 -60.61
CA ILE A 108 59.04 -53.33 -60.05
C ILE A 108 58.92 -53.59 -58.54
N GLY A 109 59.14 -54.83 -58.09
CA GLY A 109 59.15 -55.18 -56.66
C GLY A 109 60.27 -54.49 -55.88
N ILE A 110 61.45 -54.28 -56.51
CA ILE A 110 62.53 -53.46 -55.92
C ILE A 110 62.13 -51.98 -55.90
N ALA A 111 61.49 -51.43 -56.94
CA ALA A 111 61.05 -50.04 -56.96
C ALA A 111 59.91 -49.76 -55.95
N VAL A 112 58.92 -50.66 -55.85
CA VAL A 112 57.85 -50.60 -54.86
C VAL A 112 58.38 -50.83 -53.45
N GLY A 113 59.30 -51.79 -53.27
CA GLY A 113 59.98 -52.01 -51.98
C GLY A 113 60.87 -50.84 -51.55
N ALA A 114 61.52 -50.17 -52.50
CA ALA A 114 62.28 -48.95 -52.23
C ALA A 114 61.37 -47.74 -51.93
N LEU A 115 60.24 -47.59 -52.63
CA LEU A 115 59.23 -46.58 -52.32
C LEU A 115 58.56 -46.83 -50.96
N PHE A 116 58.25 -48.08 -50.62
CA PHE A 116 57.70 -48.45 -49.31
C PHE A 116 58.74 -48.30 -48.21
N GLY A 117 60.02 -48.60 -48.49
CA GLY A 117 61.14 -48.34 -47.59
C GLY A 117 61.39 -46.84 -47.37
N LEU A 118 61.33 -46.01 -48.42
CA LEU A 118 61.40 -44.56 -48.34
C LEU A 118 60.17 -43.96 -47.61
N GLY A 119 58.98 -44.49 -47.85
CA GLY A 119 57.76 -44.10 -47.15
C GLY A 119 57.79 -44.47 -45.66
N LEU A 120 58.32 -45.65 -45.32
CA LEU A 120 58.49 -46.09 -43.93
C LEU A 120 59.60 -45.30 -43.23
N LEU A 121 60.74 -45.05 -43.88
CA LEU A 121 61.79 -44.17 -43.38
C LEU A 121 61.29 -42.73 -43.20
N GLY A 122 60.52 -42.22 -44.15
CA GLY A 122 59.89 -40.90 -44.08
C GLY A 122 58.87 -40.82 -42.94
N TYR A 123 58.03 -41.84 -42.76
CA TYR A 123 57.08 -41.92 -41.66
C TYR A 123 57.78 -42.01 -40.29
N VAL A 124 58.85 -42.81 -40.16
CA VAL A 124 59.62 -42.92 -38.91
C VAL A 124 60.40 -41.63 -38.63
N ALA A 125 60.97 -40.98 -39.64
CA ALA A 125 61.61 -39.67 -39.50
C ALA A 125 60.58 -38.60 -39.09
N ASP A 126 59.42 -38.53 -39.75
CA ASP A 126 58.34 -37.59 -39.44
C ASP A 126 57.73 -37.82 -38.05
N LEU A 127 57.66 -39.08 -37.60
CA LEU A 127 57.22 -39.45 -36.24
C LEU A 127 58.25 -39.04 -35.18
N ALA A 128 59.55 -39.20 -35.47
CA ALA A 128 60.62 -38.77 -34.56
C ALA A 128 60.77 -37.24 -34.53
N MET A 129 60.66 -36.56 -35.68
CA MET A 129 60.90 -35.12 -35.82
C MET A 129 59.76 -34.24 -35.29
N SER A 130 58.52 -34.76 -35.18
CA SER A 130 57.38 -34.03 -34.60
C SER A 130 56.85 -34.66 -33.31
N SER A 131 57.69 -35.45 -32.62
CA SER A 131 57.38 -36.06 -31.32
C SER A 131 57.40 -35.00 -30.22
N GLY A 132 56.31 -34.26 -30.08
CA GLY A 132 56.16 -33.13 -29.15
C GLY A 132 55.36 -31.96 -29.75
N ASP A 133 55.24 -31.94 -31.09
CA ASP A 133 54.50 -30.91 -31.82
C ASP A 133 52.98 -31.15 -31.77
N VAL A 134 52.23 -30.04 -31.82
CA VAL A 134 50.79 -30.04 -32.09
C VAL A 134 50.50 -30.65 -33.48
N PRO A 135 49.42 -31.45 -33.65
CA PRO A 135 49.06 -31.99 -34.97
C PRO A 135 48.98 -30.90 -36.06
N ARG A 136 49.53 -31.19 -37.24
CA ARG A 136 49.58 -30.20 -38.34
C ARG A 136 48.17 -29.83 -38.79
N GLY A 137 48.00 -28.57 -39.22
CA GLY A 137 46.70 -28.05 -39.64
C GLY A 137 45.75 -27.63 -38.50
N VAL A 138 46.07 -27.89 -37.22
CA VAL A 138 45.20 -27.51 -36.10
C VAL A 138 45.11 -25.99 -35.92
N VAL A 139 43.88 -25.51 -35.79
CA VAL A 139 43.50 -24.11 -35.53
C VAL A 139 42.54 -24.09 -34.34
N VAL A 140 42.82 -23.27 -33.32
CA VAL A 140 42.00 -23.17 -32.09
C VAL A 140 41.40 -21.78 -31.99
N ALA A 141 40.08 -21.66 -32.02
CA ALA A 141 39.35 -20.37 -31.95
C ALA A 141 39.90 -19.27 -32.90
N GLY A 142 40.33 -19.68 -34.11
CA GLY A 142 40.95 -18.82 -35.13
C GLY A 142 42.47 -18.66 -35.05
N VAL A 143 43.15 -19.31 -34.10
CA VAL A 143 44.62 -19.25 -33.91
C VAL A 143 45.28 -20.50 -34.47
N GLU A 144 46.03 -20.36 -35.57
CA GLU A 144 46.79 -21.46 -36.17
C GLU A 144 47.96 -21.89 -35.28
N ILE A 145 48.02 -23.17 -34.90
CA ILE A 145 49.06 -23.74 -34.01
C ILE A 145 49.68 -25.05 -34.52
N GLY A 146 49.07 -25.70 -35.52
CA GLY A 146 49.51 -27.02 -35.96
C GLY A 146 50.94 -27.05 -36.50
N GLY A 147 51.74 -28.02 -36.02
CA GLY A 147 53.16 -28.13 -36.35
C GLY A 147 54.10 -27.22 -35.55
N MET A 148 53.61 -26.58 -34.48
CA MET A 148 54.45 -25.94 -33.46
C MET A 148 54.73 -26.92 -32.30
N ASP A 149 55.87 -26.78 -31.64
CA ASP A 149 56.12 -27.39 -30.32
C ASP A 149 55.00 -27.02 -29.33
N LYS A 150 54.62 -27.95 -28.44
CA LYS A 150 53.48 -27.72 -27.52
C LYS A 150 53.65 -26.50 -26.61
N ALA A 151 54.86 -26.18 -26.13
CA ALA A 151 55.07 -25.01 -25.28
C ALA A 151 55.06 -23.70 -26.09
N ALA A 152 55.56 -23.71 -27.32
CA ALA A 152 55.43 -22.58 -28.25
C ALA A 152 53.97 -22.33 -28.66
N ALA A 153 53.19 -23.39 -28.86
CA ALA A 153 51.76 -23.31 -29.14
C ALA A 153 50.96 -22.79 -27.94
N ASP A 154 51.21 -23.30 -26.72
CA ASP A 154 50.56 -22.82 -25.49
C ASP A 154 50.81 -21.33 -25.25
N ALA A 155 52.05 -20.87 -25.41
CA ALA A 155 52.40 -19.46 -25.34
C ALA A 155 51.68 -18.60 -26.40
N LYS A 156 51.52 -19.11 -27.63
CA LYS A 156 50.77 -18.41 -28.69
C LYS A 156 49.27 -18.33 -28.39
N LEU A 157 48.66 -19.43 -27.94
CA LEU A 157 47.25 -19.47 -27.60
C LEU A 157 46.93 -18.51 -26.45
N ARG A 158 47.74 -18.51 -25.38
CA ARG A 158 47.59 -17.58 -24.25
C ARG A 158 47.62 -16.13 -24.69
N ALA A 159 48.63 -15.76 -25.47
CA ALA A 159 48.78 -14.39 -25.99
C ALA A 159 47.58 -13.91 -26.82
N GLU A 160 46.92 -14.80 -27.58
CA GLU A 160 45.81 -14.48 -28.48
C GLU A 160 44.41 -14.66 -27.85
N LEU A 161 44.28 -15.49 -26.81
CA LEU A 161 42.98 -15.90 -26.23
C LEU A 161 42.77 -15.43 -24.77
N ASP A 162 43.77 -15.43 -23.89
CA ASP A 162 43.58 -14.98 -22.49
C ASP A 162 43.06 -13.52 -22.46
N GLY A 163 43.60 -12.70 -23.35
CA GLY A 163 43.18 -11.30 -23.54
C GLY A 163 41.82 -11.10 -24.23
N ARG A 164 41.03 -12.15 -24.53
CA ARG A 164 39.66 -12.03 -25.07
C ARG A 164 38.59 -11.95 -23.98
N ALA A 165 38.76 -12.65 -22.86
CA ALA A 165 37.79 -12.66 -21.77
C ALA A 165 37.56 -11.26 -21.14
N GLY A 166 38.60 -10.41 -21.15
CA GLY A 166 38.52 -9.02 -20.68
C GLY A 166 38.04 -7.99 -21.69
N ARG A 167 37.50 -8.39 -22.86
CA ARG A 167 36.99 -7.46 -23.89
C ARG A 167 35.48 -7.32 -23.80
N GLU A 168 34.97 -6.15 -24.18
CA GLU A 168 33.54 -5.97 -24.43
C GLU A 168 33.13 -6.71 -25.71
N LEU A 169 32.25 -7.69 -25.54
CA LEU A 169 31.57 -8.44 -26.58
C LEU A 169 30.17 -7.83 -26.79
N PRO A 170 29.84 -7.32 -27.99
CA PRO A 170 28.48 -6.88 -28.31
C PRO A 170 27.47 -8.02 -28.22
N VAL A 171 26.34 -7.76 -27.58
CA VAL A 171 25.25 -8.74 -27.37
C VAL A 171 23.92 -8.13 -27.81
N THR A 172 23.13 -8.89 -28.56
CA THR A 172 21.79 -8.51 -29.00
C THR A 172 20.73 -9.39 -28.35
N ILE A 173 19.70 -8.76 -27.78
CA ILE A 173 18.58 -9.40 -27.09
C ILE A 173 17.28 -8.92 -27.75
N GLY A 174 16.87 -9.63 -28.80
CA GLY A 174 15.76 -9.21 -29.67
C GLY A 174 16.09 -7.94 -30.46
N ASP A 175 15.56 -6.80 -30.03
CA ASP A 175 15.79 -5.47 -30.62
C ASP A 175 16.77 -4.59 -29.82
N VAL A 176 17.20 -5.03 -28.63
CA VAL A 176 18.16 -4.31 -27.78
C VAL A 176 19.58 -4.75 -28.11
N GLN A 177 20.50 -3.80 -28.26
CA GLN A 177 21.94 -4.05 -28.27
C GLN A 177 22.57 -3.55 -26.96
N THR A 178 23.47 -4.34 -26.40
CA THR A 178 24.20 -4.07 -25.16
C THR A 178 25.63 -4.66 -25.26
N THR A 179 26.46 -4.49 -24.24
CA THR A 179 27.80 -5.11 -24.17
C THR A 179 27.95 -6.01 -22.95
N LEU A 180 28.84 -6.98 -23.07
CA LEU A 180 29.14 -8.01 -22.08
C LEU A 180 30.67 -8.16 -21.97
N VAL A 181 31.21 -8.36 -20.77
CA VAL A 181 32.61 -8.78 -20.60
C VAL A 181 32.63 -10.25 -20.19
N PRO A 182 33.03 -11.19 -21.06
CA PRO A 182 32.90 -12.63 -20.79
C PRO A 182 33.57 -13.09 -19.48
N GLY A 183 34.76 -12.55 -19.16
CA GLY A 183 35.47 -12.85 -17.91
C GLY A 183 34.76 -12.33 -16.66
N SER A 184 34.01 -11.23 -16.76
CA SER A 184 33.12 -10.76 -15.68
C SER A 184 31.85 -11.60 -15.57
N ALA A 185 31.48 -12.29 -16.66
CA ALA A 185 30.37 -13.24 -16.73
C ALA A 185 30.77 -14.68 -16.37
N GLY A 186 31.97 -14.90 -15.82
CA GLY A 186 32.44 -16.22 -15.43
C GLY A 186 32.97 -17.10 -16.57
N LEU A 187 33.09 -16.57 -17.79
CA LEU A 187 33.58 -17.31 -18.97
C LEU A 187 35.08 -17.12 -19.13
N SER A 188 35.82 -18.22 -19.16
CA SER A 188 37.28 -18.25 -19.36
C SER A 188 37.71 -19.46 -20.18
N VAL A 189 38.93 -19.47 -20.71
CA VAL A 189 39.43 -20.62 -21.48
C VAL A 189 39.84 -21.73 -20.51
N ASP A 190 39.19 -22.89 -20.62
CA ASP A 190 39.65 -24.13 -19.99
C ASP A 190 40.84 -24.64 -20.80
N TRP A 191 42.05 -24.35 -20.32
CA TRP A 191 43.28 -24.71 -20.99
C TRP A 191 43.54 -26.21 -21.03
N ASP A 192 43.16 -26.94 -19.98
CA ASP A 192 43.39 -28.39 -19.91
C ASP A 192 42.41 -29.14 -20.82
N GLY A 193 41.11 -28.81 -20.76
CA GLY A 193 40.10 -29.35 -21.68
C GLY A 193 40.32 -28.92 -23.13
N THR A 194 40.92 -27.75 -23.39
CA THR A 194 41.35 -27.36 -24.75
C THR A 194 42.49 -28.27 -25.23
N TRP A 195 43.48 -28.56 -24.39
CA TRP A 195 44.59 -29.45 -24.74
C TRP A 195 44.15 -30.90 -24.93
N ASP A 196 43.17 -31.39 -24.17
CA ASP A 196 42.59 -32.72 -24.35
C ASP A 196 41.81 -32.84 -25.68
N ARG A 197 41.11 -31.77 -26.12
CA ARG A 197 40.44 -31.73 -27.43
C ARG A 197 41.42 -31.72 -28.61
N ILE A 198 42.57 -31.05 -28.48
CA ILE A 198 43.63 -31.00 -29.50
C ILE A 198 44.33 -32.37 -29.63
N GLY A 199 44.50 -33.08 -28.51
CA GLY A 199 45.09 -34.41 -28.48
C GLY A 199 46.58 -34.45 -28.90
N GLY A 200 47.00 -35.61 -29.41
CA GLY A 200 48.39 -35.87 -29.83
C GLY A 200 48.51 -36.21 -31.32
N GLN A 201 49.75 -36.25 -31.83
CA GLN A 201 50.06 -36.59 -33.22
C GLN A 201 49.34 -37.88 -33.67
N PRO A 202 48.51 -37.85 -34.74
CA PRO A 202 47.70 -39.01 -35.13
C PRO A 202 48.59 -40.13 -35.67
N LEU A 203 48.51 -41.33 -35.07
CA LEU A 203 49.34 -42.50 -35.43
C LEU A 203 48.94 -43.17 -36.76
N ASN A 204 47.98 -42.62 -37.51
CA ASN A 204 47.56 -43.14 -38.80
C ASN A 204 48.34 -42.44 -39.94
N PRO A 205 49.18 -43.15 -40.72
CA PRO A 205 50.03 -42.54 -41.75
C PRO A 205 49.25 -41.83 -42.86
N VAL A 206 47.99 -42.20 -43.12
CA VAL A 206 47.14 -41.47 -44.08
C VAL A 206 46.76 -40.10 -43.51
N THR A 207 46.30 -40.07 -42.25
CA THR A 207 45.92 -38.83 -41.55
C THR A 207 47.08 -37.85 -41.46
N ARG A 208 48.31 -38.33 -41.17
CA ARG A 208 49.52 -37.50 -41.13
C ARG A 208 49.92 -36.92 -42.49
N LEU A 209 49.61 -37.63 -43.58
CA LEU A 209 49.87 -37.15 -44.94
C LEU A 209 48.82 -36.12 -45.37
N THR A 210 47.55 -36.28 -44.96
CA THR A 210 46.48 -35.32 -45.27
C THR A 210 46.57 -34.03 -44.44
N SER A 211 47.05 -34.10 -43.19
CA SER A 211 47.21 -32.91 -42.33
C SER A 211 48.37 -31.98 -42.73
N LEU A 212 49.12 -32.31 -43.79
CA LEU A 212 50.00 -31.39 -44.50
C LEU A 212 49.26 -30.41 -45.42
N PHE A 213 47.98 -30.68 -45.74
CA PHE A 213 47.20 -29.94 -46.74
C PHE A 213 45.77 -29.60 -46.30
N GLY A 214 45.31 -30.11 -45.16
CA GLY A 214 44.02 -29.78 -44.56
C GLY A 214 44.18 -29.01 -43.24
N THR A 215 43.17 -28.23 -42.88
CA THR A 215 43.03 -27.59 -41.57
C THR A 215 42.01 -28.33 -40.71
N GLU A 216 42.22 -28.34 -39.40
CA GLU A 216 41.36 -28.96 -38.41
C GLU A 216 41.03 -27.91 -37.34
N ASN A 217 39.78 -27.43 -37.35
CA ASN A 217 39.33 -26.47 -36.35
C ASN A 217 38.96 -27.23 -35.06
N VAL A 218 39.57 -26.85 -33.95
CA VAL A 218 39.30 -27.40 -32.63
C VAL A 218 38.73 -26.30 -31.75
N ASP A 219 37.51 -26.49 -31.25
CA ASP A 219 36.86 -25.52 -30.38
C ASP A 219 37.56 -25.49 -29.02
N ALA A 220 37.98 -24.30 -28.58
CA ALA A 220 38.51 -24.11 -27.24
C ALA A 220 37.45 -24.50 -26.19
N ALA A 221 37.89 -25.11 -25.10
CA ALA A 221 37.02 -25.42 -23.98
C ALA A 221 36.77 -24.14 -23.15
N THR A 222 35.55 -24.00 -22.64
CA THR A 222 35.15 -22.88 -21.78
C THR A 222 35.04 -23.37 -20.34
N ALA A 223 35.86 -22.81 -19.44
CA ALA A 223 35.63 -22.89 -18.01
C ALA A 223 34.55 -21.87 -17.62
N VAL A 224 33.56 -22.32 -16.86
CA VAL A 224 32.36 -21.56 -16.49
C VAL A 224 32.24 -21.45 -14.97
N ASP A 225 32.22 -20.24 -14.44
CA ASP A 225 31.63 -19.93 -13.14
C ASP A 225 30.12 -19.79 -13.30
N GLU A 226 29.38 -20.83 -12.92
CA GLU A 226 27.91 -20.86 -13.01
C GLU A 226 27.25 -19.75 -12.17
N GLN A 227 27.85 -19.31 -11.06
CA GLN A 227 27.27 -18.24 -10.24
C GLN A 227 27.41 -16.89 -10.94
N ALA A 228 28.59 -16.59 -11.49
CA ALA A 228 28.82 -15.37 -12.26
C ALA A 228 28.00 -15.34 -13.56
N LEU A 229 27.88 -16.48 -14.26
CA LEU A 229 27.11 -16.57 -15.50
C LEU A 229 25.60 -16.43 -15.26
N ASN A 230 25.03 -17.08 -14.23
CA ASN A 230 23.62 -16.90 -13.88
C ASN A 230 23.32 -15.48 -13.39
N THR A 231 24.20 -14.89 -12.55
CA THR A 231 24.07 -13.48 -12.12
C THR A 231 24.07 -12.52 -13.31
N THR A 232 24.88 -12.81 -14.34
CA THR A 232 24.93 -12.03 -15.58
C THR A 232 23.68 -12.19 -16.43
N LEU A 233 23.19 -13.42 -16.61
CA LEU A 233 21.96 -13.71 -17.34
C LEU A 233 20.75 -13.02 -16.68
N ASP A 234 20.62 -13.08 -15.36
CA ASP A 234 19.56 -12.33 -14.65
C ASP A 234 19.77 -10.80 -14.73
N GLY A 235 21.02 -10.31 -14.76
CA GLY A 235 21.31 -8.89 -15.00
C GLY A 235 20.82 -8.42 -16.38
N LEU A 236 20.98 -9.24 -17.43
CA LEU A 236 20.52 -8.95 -18.79
C LEU A 236 18.99 -8.93 -18.93
N ARG A 237 18.25 -9.51 -17.99
CA ARG A 237 16.77 -9.48 -17.95
C ARG A 237 16.18 -8.12 -17.60
N VAL A 238 17.01 -7.12 -17.29
CA VAL A 238 16.59 -5.70 -17.34
C VAL A 238 16.12 -5.27 -18.75
N HIS A 239 16.43 -6.07 -19.79
CA HIS A 239 15.97 -5.91 -21.16
C HIS A 239 14.75 -6.81 -21.53
N ASP A 240 14.18 -7.53 -20.55
CA ASP A 240 12.89 -8.22 -20.71
C ASP A 240 11.78 -7.16 -20.89
N ARG A 241 10.88 -7.39 -21.84
CA ARG A 241 9.69 -6.56 -22.09
C ARG A 241 8.47 -7.21 -21.41
N PRO A 242 7.79 -6.55 -20.46
CA PRO A 242 6.61 -7.13 -19.82
C PRO A 242 5.45 -7.32 -20.80
N THR A 243 4.52 -8.23 -20.45
CA THR A 243 3.23 -8.35 -21.14
C THR A 243 2.39 -7.09 -20.93
N VAL A 244 1.48 -6.81 -21.86
CA VAL A 244 0.30 -5.98 -21.59
C VAL A 244 -0.88 -6.94 -21.54
N GLU A 245 -1.49 -7.08 -20.36
CA GLU A 245 -2.62 -7.99 -20.21
C GLU A 245 -3.87 -7.48 -20.90
N GLY A 246 -4.58 -8.39 -21.56
CA GLY A 246 -5.81 -8.08 -22.25
C GLY A 246 -6.97 -7.91 -21.28
N THR A 247 -7.91 -7.03 -21.60
CA THR A 247 -9.03 -6.67 -20.72
C THR A 247 -10.23 -6.17 -21.55
N ILE A 248 -11.28 -5.70 -20.88
CA ILE A 248 -12.42 -5.04 -21.51
C ILE A 248 -12.55 -3.65 -20.91
N VAL A 249 -12.59 -2.63 -21.75
CA VAL A 249 -12.86 -1.23 -21.39
C VAL A 249 -14.24 -0.82 -21.89
N PHE A 250 -14.80 0.27 -21.37
CA PHE A 250 -16.07 0.81 -21.86
C PHE A 250 -15.87 2.21 -22.48
N GLU A 251 -16.20 2.34 -23.76
CA GLU A 251 -16.20 3.60 -24.51
C GLU A 251 -17.65 4.04 -24.74
N ASN A 252 -18.11 5.09 -24.05
CA ASN A 252 -19.50 5.60 -24.18
C ASN A 252 -20.56 4.49 -24.02
N ALA A 253 -20.46 3.70 -22.95
CA ALA A 253 -21.26 2.49 -22.68
C ALA A 253 -21.13 1.34 -23.69
N GLN A 254 -20.24 1.40 -24.69
CA GLN A 254 -19.91 0.25 -25.54
C GLN A 254 -18.72 -0.51 -24.94
N PRO A 255 -18.82 -1.82 -24.67
CA PRO A 255 -17.69 -2.61 -24.21
C PRO A 255 -16.76 -2.95 -25.37
N VAL A 256 -15.47 -2.69 -25.21
CA VAL A 256 -14.42 -2.90 -26.22
C VAL A 256 -13.36 -3.84 -25.65
N ALA A 257 -13.10 -4.94 -26.35
CA ALA A 257 -12.02 -5.86 -26.00
C ALA A 257 -10.65 -5.26 -26.35
N VAL A 258 -9.75 -5.22 -25.37
CA VAL A 258 -8.34 -4.85 -25.53
C VAL A 258 -7.54 -6.15 -25.58
N ALA A 259 -6.97 -6.47 -26.74
CA ALA A 259 -6.19 -7.69 -26.93
C ALA A 259 -4.90 -7.68 -26.08
N PRO A 260 -4.45 -8.84 -25.55
CA PRO A 260 -3.21 -8.94 -24.81
C PRO A 260 -2.03 -8.78 -25.79
N VAL A 261 -0.99 -8.07 -25.36
CA VAL A 261 0.27 -7.95 -26.11
C VAL A 261 1.32 -8.81 -25.42
N PRO A 262 1.76 -9.92 -26.04
CA PRO A 262 2.84 -10.73 -25.49
C PRO A 262 4.10 -9.91 -25.26
N GLY A 263 4.69 -10.10 -24.08
CA GLY A 263 6.01 -9.58 -23.75
C GLY A 263 7.11 -10.43 -24.38
N ARG A 264 8.36 -10.14 -23.99
CA ARG A 264 9.54 -10.89 -24.41
C ARG A 264 10.46 -11.06 -23.21
N VAL A 265 10.90 -12.28 -22.94
CA VAL A 265 11.92 -12.58 -21.93
C VAL A 265 13.16 -13.18 -22.59
N LEU A 266 14.33 -12.98 -21.98
CA LEU A 266 15.54 -13.73 -22.30
C LEU A 266 15.29 -15.23 -22.04
N ASP A 267 15.56 -16.09 -23.03
CA ASP A 267 15.62 -17.53 -22.79
C ASP A 267 16.97 -17.83 -22.14
N ALA A 268 17.04 -17.75 -20.82
CA ALA A 268 18.28 -17.91 -20.08
C ALA A 268 18.97 -19.27 -20.32
N ALA A 269 18.21 -20.33 -20.61
CA ALA A 269 18.76 -21.65 -20.88
C ALA A 269 19.42 -21.69 -22.27
N ALA A 270 18.73 -21.24 -23.31
CA ALA A 270 19.31 -21.18 -24.66
C ALA A 270 20.40 -20.10 -24.80
N ALA A 271 20.29 -19.00 -24.04
CA ALA A 271 21.32 -17.96 -23.96
C ALA A 271 22.60 -18.45 -23.25
N ARG A 272 22.50 -19.30 -22.22
CA ARG A 272 23.65 -19.96 -21.58
C ARG A 272 24.45 -20.77 -22.59
N GLU A 273 23.79 -21.60 -23.40
CA GLU A 273 24.49 -22.44 -24.39
C GLU A 273 25.21 -21.60 -25.46
N VAL A 274 24.55 -20.57 -26.01
CA VAL A 274 25.17 -19.61 -26.95
C VAL A 274 26.35 -18.89 -26.32
N LEU A 275 26.24 -18.45 -25.07
CA LEU A 275 27.33 -17.80 -24.35
C LEU A 275 28.52 -18.72 -24.11
N VAL A 276 28.30 -19.96 -23.65
CA VAL A 276 29.37 -20.91 -23.32
C VAL A 276 30.11 -21.40 -24.57
N HIS A 277 29.41 -21.52 -25.71
CA HIS A 277 29.97 -22.02 -26.96
C HIS A 277 30.68 -20.93 -27.79
N ASP A 278 30.03 -19.78 -28.03
CA ASP A 278 30.45 -18.87 -29.11
C ASP A 278 31.31 -17.68 -28.65
N TRP A 279 31.44 -17.41 -27.35
CA TRP A 279 32.05 -16.16 -26.84
C TRP A 279 33.53 -15.92 -27.24
N ILE A 280 34.29 -16.98 -27.54
CA ILE A 280 35.73 -16.90 -27.87
C ILE A 280 35.95 -16.44 -29.32
N THR A 281 34.99 -16.75 -30.20
CA THR A 281 35.11 -16.60 -31.67
C THR A 281 34.14 -15.57 -32.24
N ALA A 282 33.01 -15.32 -31.59
CA ALA A 282 32.01 -14.35 -32.03
C ALA A 282 32.51 -12.89 -31.91
N THR A 283 32.21 -12.08 -32.92
CA THR A 283 32.34 -10.62 -32.87
C THR A 283 31.10 -9.93 -32.30
N GLN A 284 29.96 -10.65 -32.24
CA GLN A 284 28.68 -10.24 -31.69
C GLN A 284 27.88 -11.51 -31.38
N LEU A 285 27.21 -11.58 -30.22
CA LEU A 285 26.27 -12.66 -29.89
C LEU A 285 24.82 -12.20 -30.03
N ASN A 286 23.94 -13.11 -30.45
CA ASN A 286 22.50 -12.92 -30.46
C ASN A 286 21.89 -13.91 -29.46
N LEU A 287 21.44 -13.43 -28.30
CA LEU A 287 20.87 -14.31 -27.28
C LEU A 287 19.41 -14.66 -27.62
N PRO A 288 19.02 -15.94 -27.55
CA PRO A 288 17.64 -16.35 -27.76
C PRO A 288 16.66 -15.71 -26.77
N VAL A 289 15.44 -15.46 -27.25
CA VAL A 289 14.37 -14.78 -26.53
C VAL A 289 13.06 -15.54 -26.73
N ALA A 290 12.30 -15.68 -25.65
CA ALA A 290 11.00 -16.35 -25.66
C ALA A 290 9.86 -15.31 -25.52
N PRO A 291 8.66 -15.57 -26.07
CA PRO A 291 7.49 -14.75 -25.78
C PRO A 291 7.10 -14.93 -24.30
N ALA A 292 6.84 -13.82 -23.61
CA ALA A 292 6.38 -13.87 -22.22
C ALA A 292 4.92 -14.38 -22.18
N PRO A 293 4.58 -15.31 -21.27
CA PRO A 293 3.23 -15.84 -21.17
C PRO A 293 2.26 -14.76 -20.65
N VAL A 294 1.17 -14.53 -21.39
CA VAL A 294 0.09 -13.62 -20.98
C VAL A 294 -0.82 -14.30 -19.94
N ALA A 295 -1.23 -13.56 -18.93
CA ALA A 295 -2.14 -14.04 -17.88
C ALA A 295 -3.61 -14.12 -18.31
N VAL A 296 -3.99 -13.44 -19.39
CA VAL A 296 -5.33 -13.48 -20.00
C VAL A 296 -5.27 -13.92 -21.47
N ARG A 297 -6.09 -14.91 -21.86
CA ARG A 297 -6.18 -15.41 -23.24
C ARG A 297 -7.25 -14.66 -24.03
N GLN A 298 -7.04 -14.48 -25.34
CA GLN A 298 -8.01 -13.83 -26.23
C GLN A 298 -9.40 -14.49 -26.21
N ASP A 299 -9.46 -15.83 -26.21
CA ASP A 299 -10.75 -16.56 -26.21
C ASP A 299 -11.59 -16.27 -24.96
N ALA A 300 -10.95 -15.99 -23.82
CA ALA A 300 -11.63 -15.64 -22.59
C ALA A 300 -12.06 -14.16 -22.54
N ILE A 301 -11.34 -13.26 -23.22
CA ILE A 301 -11.75 -11.86 -23.41
C ILE A 301 -12.99 -11.81 -24.29
N ASP A 302 -12.99 -12.54 -25.41
CA ASP A 302 -14.12 -12.60 -26.35
C ASP A 302 -15.37 -13.19 -25.66
N GLN A 303 -15.20 -14.22 -24.82
CA GLN A 303 -16.26 -14.78 -23.99
C GLN A 303 -16.77 -13.78 -22.94
N ALA A 304 -15.89 -13.13 -22.17
CA ALA A 304 -16.28 -12.14 -21.15
C ALA A 304 -16.97 -10.92 -21.78
N LEU A 305 -16.56 -10.51 -22.98
CA LEU A 305 -17.19 -9.44 -23.76
C LEU A 305 -18.65 -9.80 -24.09
N GLN A 306 -18.87 -10.98 -24.67
CA GLN A 306 -20.20 -11.42 -25.13
C GLN A 306 -21.15 -11.84 -23.99
N GLN A 307 -20.61 -12.49 -22.95
CA GLN A 307 -21.43 -13.12 -21.89
C GLN A 307 -21.58 -12.26 -20.63
N ILE A 308 -20.71 -11.27 -20.42
CA ILE A 308 -20.72 -10.43 -19.21
C ILE A 308 -20.83 -8.95 -19.57
N ALA A 309 -19.88 -8.41 -20.36
CA ALA A 309 -19.80 -6.97 -20.58
C ALA A 309 -20.97 -6.42 -21.42
N GLN A 310 -21.33 -7.09 -22.52
CA GLN A 310 -22.47 -6.70 -23.36
C GLN A 310 -23.82 -6.81 -22.61
N PRO A 311 -24.15 -7.91 -21.90
CA PRO A 311 -25.32 -7.95 -21.03
C PRO A 311 -25.34 -6.89 -19.93
N ALA A 312 -24.19 -6.61 -19.29
CA ALA A 312 -24.09 -5.64 -18.20
C ALA A 312 -24.62 -4.26 -18.59
N VAL A 313 -24.25 -3.73 -19.76
CA VAL A 313 -24.69 -2.40 -20.24
C VAL A 313 -25.92 -2.44 -21.16
N SER A 314 -26.51 -3.61 -21.41
CA SER A 314 -27.63 -3.77 -22.36
C SER A 314 -28.91 -2.99 -22.00
N ALA A 315 -29.12 -2.68 -20.72
CA ALA A 315 -30.26 -1.93 -20.21
C ALA A 315 -29.95 -1.39 -18.80
N PRO A 316 -30.72 -0.40 -18.28
CA PRO A 316 -30.58 0.04 -16.89
C PRO A 316 -30.76 -1.10 -15.86
N VAL A 317 -30.24 -0.89 -14.66
CA VAL A 317 -30.61 -1.62 -13.43
C VAL A 317 -31.39 -0.69 -12.53
N ILE A 318 -32.52 -1.15 -11.97
CA ILE A 318 -33.46 -0.33 -11.18
C ILE A 318 -33.50 -0.81 -9.73
N PHE A 319 -33.47 0.14 -8.79
CA PHE A 319 -33.68 -0.09 -7.37
C PHE A 319 -34.96 0.61 -6.89
N ASP A 320 -35.90 -0.18 -6.38
CA ASP A 320 -37.23 0.26 -5.95
C ASP A 320 -37.21 0.68 -4.48
N GLY A 321 -37.29 1.99 -4.23
CA GLY A 321 -37.30 2.60 -2.91
C GLY A 321 -38.70 2.98 -2.41
N LYS A 322 -38.76 3.43 -1.16
CA LYS A 322 -39.98 3.94 -0.52
C LYS A 322 -40.40 5.28 -1.14
N GLY A 323 -41.32 5.23 -2.11
CA GLY A 323 -41.86 6.42 -2.78
C GLY A 323 -41.06 6.90 -3.99
N GLY A 324 -40.05 6.16 -4.44
CA GLY A 324 -39.24 6.50 -5.61
C GLY A 324 -38.53 5.29 -6.21
N LYS A 325 -37.99 5.46 -7.43
CA LYS A 325 -37.12 4.49 -8.09
C LYS A 325 -35.81 5.18 -8.43
N ALA A 326 -34.69 4.50 -8.22
CA ALA A 326 -33.39 4.91 -8.71
C ALA A 326 -32.90 3.95 -9.78
N GLN A 327 -32.05 4.45 -10.69
CA GLN A 327 -31.52 3.66 -11.78
C GLN A 327 -30.02 3.88 -11.96
N LEU A 328 -29.33 2.81 -12.34
CA LEU A 328 -28.02 2.84 -12.99
C LEU A 328 -28.27 2.69 -14.49
N ALA A 329 -28.08 3.76 -15.26
CA ALA A 329 -28.12 3.73 -16.73
C ALA A 329 -26.89 3.00 -17.32
N PRO A 330 -26.91 2.53 -18.58
CA PRO A 330 -25.76 1.89 -19.23
C PRO A 330 -24.42 2.63 -19.08
N GLU A 331 -24.46 3.96 -19.17
CA GLU A 331 -23.31 4.87 -19.05
C GLU A 331 -22.77 4.92 -17.61
N GLN A 332 -23.62 4.73 -16.62
CA GLN A 332 -23.27 4.62 -15.20
C GLN A 332 -22.80 3.20 -14.84
N ILE A 333 -23.35 2.17 -15.50
CA ILE A 333 -22.87 0.79 -15.35
C ILE A 333 -21.44 0.68 -15.88
N ALA A 334 -21.16 1.32 -17.02
CA ALA A 334 -19.85 1.40 -17.64
C ALA A 334 -18.75 2.06 -16.77
N THR A 335 -19.11 2.89 -15.77
CA THR A 335 -18.12 3.48 -14.84
C THR A 335 -17.91 2.67 -13.56
N ILE A 336 -18.80 1.71 -13.24
CA ILE A 336 -18.66 0.85 -12.05
C ILE A 336 -18.15 -0.56 -12.37
N VAL A 337 -18.32 -1.05 -13.60
CA VAL A 337 -17.84 -2.37 -14.03
C VAL A 337 -16.44 -2.26 -14.61
N SER A 338 -15.52 -3.07 -14.11
CA SER A 338 -14.17 -3.27 -14.67
C SER A 338 -13.83 -4.76 -14.70
N PHE A 339 -12.75 -5.15 -15.39
CA PHE A 339 -12.33 -6.55 -15.52
C PHE A 339 -10.89 -6.74 -15.07
N ALA A 340 -10.65 -7.81 -14.31
CA ALA A 340 -9.34 -8.19 -13.80
C ALA A 340 -9.03 -9.66 -14.14
N PRO A 341 -7.74 -10.03 -14.34
CA PRO A 341 -7.35 -11.43 -14.54
C PRO A 341 -7.82 -12.34 -13.39
N ASP A 342 -8.27 -13.55 -13.73
CA ASP A 342 -8.75 -14.55 -12.78
C ASP A 342 -7.66 -15.49 -12.22
N GLY A 343 -6.46 -15.47 -12.80
CA GLY A 343 -5.36 -16.39 -12.47
C GLY A 343 -5.43 -17.76 -13.17
N HIS A 344 -6.40 -17.95 -14.07
CA HIS A 344 -6.68 -19.17 -14.82
C HIS A 344 -6.77 -18.93 -16.35
N GLY A 345 -6.36 -17.74 -16.81
CA GLY A 345 -6.33 -17.37 -18.23
C GLY A 345 -7.54 -16.55 -18.71
N GLY A 346 -8.42 -16.11 -17.82
CA GLY A 346 -9.63 -15.35 -18.13
C GLY A 346 -9.82 -14.08 -17.30
N LEU A 347 -11.04 -13.54 -17.35
CA LEU A 347 -11.41 -12.26 -16.72
C LEU A 347 -12.57 -12.43 -15.74
N THR A 348 -12.41 -11.89 -14.54
CA THR A 348 -13.49 -11.73 -13.55
C THR A 348 -13.97 -10.27 -13.53
N PRO A 349 -15.29 -10.01 -13.60
CA PRO A 349 -15.82 -8.66 -13.43
C PRO A 349 -15.65 -8.19 -11.98
N ARG A 350 -15.33 -6.91 -11.83
CA ARG A 350 -15.28 -6.17 -10.56
C ARG A 350 -16.30 -5.04 -10.62
N ILE A 351 -17.03 -4.83 -9.53
CA ILE A 351 -18.08 -3.80 -9.43
C ILE A 351 -17.71 -2.85 -8.29
N ASP A 352 -17.54 -1.57 -8.60
CA ASP A 352 -17.34 -0.54 -7.58
C ASP A 352 -18.68 -0.21 -6.88
N GLN A 353 -18.89 -0.82 -5.71
CA GLN A 353 -20.07 -0.58 -4.89
C GLN A 353 -20.13 0.85 -4.32
N LYS A 354 -18.99 1.54 -4.16
CA LYS A 354 -18.98 2.92 -3.66
C LYS A 354 -19.48 3.87 -4.74
N VAL A 355 -18.94 3.78 -5.97
CA VAL A 355 -19.40 4.61 -7.08
C VAL A 355 -20.86 4.28 -7.43
N ALA A 356 -21.28 3.01 -7.37
CA ALA A 356 -22.69 2.64 -7.50
C ALA A 356 -23.58 3.29 -6.41
N THR A 357 -23.11 3.34 -5.16
CA THR A 357 -23.79 4.04 -4.06
C THR A 357 -23.86 5.55 -4.30
N ASP A 358 -22.75 6.19 -4.68
CA ASP A 358 -22.67 7.64 -4.95
C ASP A 358 -23.65 8.05 -6.07
N LEU A 359 -23.89 7.18 -7.06
CA LEU A 359 -24.81 7.40 -8.17
C LEU A 359 -26.29 7.16 -7.81
N LEU A 360 -26.58 6.23 -6.90
CA LEU A 360 -27.94 5.85 -6.50
C LEU A 360 -28.49 6.65 -5.31
N ALA A 361 -27.64 6.99 -4.33
CA ALA A 361 -28.08 7.65 -3.10
C ALA A 361 -28.78 9.01 -3.32
N PRO A 362 -28.32 9.90 -4.24
CA PRO A 362 -29.04 11.15 -4.53
C PRO A 362 -30.45 10.92 -5.10
N GLN A 363 -30.66 9.80 -5.81
CA GLN A 363 -31.96 9.44 -6.40
C GLN A 363 -32.95 8.87 -5.36
N LEU A 364 -32.44 8.25 -4.28
CA LEU A 364 -33.25 7.66 -3.20
C LEU A 364 -33.30 8.49 -1.92
N LYS A 365 -32.67 9.68 -1.87
CA LYS A 365 -32.58 10.51 -0.65
C LYS A 365 -33.93 10.76 0.03
N GLU A 366 -34.95 11.14 -0.74
CA GLU A 366 -36.31 11.44 -0.21
C GLU A 366 -37.09 10.18 0.22
N SER A 367 -36.50 8.98 0.07
CA SER A 367 -37.05 7.71 0.57
C SER A 367 -36.47 7.28 1.92
N GLU A 368 -35.41 7.95 2.39
CA GLU A 368 -34.84 7.75 3.72
C GLU A 368 -35.55 8.61 4.77
N VAL A 369 -35.61 8.14 6.00
CA VAL A 369 -35.95 8.96 7.16
C VAL A 369 -34.69 9.14 8.01
N GLU A 370 -34.21 10.37 8.15
CA GLU A 370 -33.11 10.65 9.08
C GLU A 370 -33.58 10.50 10.53
N PRO A 371 -32.81 9.83 11.41
CA PRO A 371 -33.12 9.76 12.83
C PRO A 371 -33.05 11.16 13.46
N LYS A 372 -33.92 11.42 14.44
CA LYS A 372 -33.90 12.68 15.21
C LYS A 372 -33.99 12.38 16.68
N ASP A 373 -33.07 12.96 17.43
CA ASP A 373 -33.05 12.86 18.89
C ASP A 373 -34.31 13.47 19.51
N ALA A 374 -34.79 12.86 20.60
CA ALA A 374 -35.77 13.50 21.45
C ALA A 374 -35.16 14.78 22.06
N THR A 375 -36.00 15.78 22.27
CA THR A 375 -35.60 17.05 22.90
C THR A 375 -36.69 17.49 23.87
N PHE A 376 -36.57 18.69 24.44
CA PHE A 376 -37.53 19.23 25.41
C PHE A 376 -38.12 20.55 24.92
N THR A 377 -39.37 20.81 25.25
CA THR A 377 -40.04 22.09 25.03
C THR A 377 -40.75 22.56 26.29
N LEU A 378 -40.76 23.86 26.54
CA LEU A 378 -41.31 24.47 27.76
C LEU A 378 -42.80 24.80 27.59
N THR A 379 -43.63 23.76 27.54
CA THR A 379 -45.09 23.92 27.44
C THR A 379 -45.68 24.24 28.82
N GLY A 380 -46.36 25.38 28.94
CA GLY A 380 -46.99 25.79 30.21
C GLY A 380 -46.00 26.04 31.36
N GLY A 381 -44.73 26.36 31.05
CA GLY A 381 -43.68 26.56 32.04
C GLY A 381 -43.07 25.28 32.62
N LYS A 382 -43.27 24.12 31.97
CA LYS A 382 -42.65 22.84 32.35
C LYS A 382 -41.94 22.17 31.16
N PRO A 383 -40.79 21.50 31.36
CA PRO A 383 -40.19 20.66 30.34
C PRO A 383 -41.16 19.54 29.93
N THR A 384 -41.33 19.38 28.63
CA THR A 384 -42.13 18.33 28.00
C THR A 384 -41.29 17.67 26.92
N VAL A 385 -41.18 16.35 26.92
CA VAL A 385 -40.41 15.60 25.91
C VAL A 385 -41.08 15.76 24.54
N VAL A 386 -40.32 16.26 23.57
CA VAL A 386 -40.62 16.17 22.14
C VAL A 386 -40.11 14.81 21.66
N PRO A 387 -40.99 13.91 21.14
CA PRO A 387 -40.57 12.57 20.75
C PRO A 387 -39.50 12.52 19.67
N SER A 388 -38.59 11.57 19.85
CA SER A 388 -37.56 11.18 18.89
C SER A 388 -38.16 10.55 17.64
N VAL A 389 -37.52 10.73 16.49
CA VAL A 389 -37.83 10.01 15.24
C VAL A 389 -36.84 8.88 15.04
N VAL A 390 -37.32 7.64 14.94
CA VAL A 390 -36.48 6.50 14.53
C VAL A 390 -36.22 6.58 13.03
N GLY A 391 -34.93 6.59 12.66
CA GLY A 391 -34.49 6.66 11.28
C GLY A 391 -34.80 5.38 10.50
N ASP A 392 -34.81 5.50 9.17
CA ASP A 392 -35.13 4.43 8.24
C ASP A 392 -34.28 4.63 6.98
N LYS A 393 -33.06 4.09 7.00
CA LYS A 393 -31.99 4.39 6.04
C LYS A 393 -31.66 3.19 5.16
N ILE A 394 -31.07 3.42 3.99
CA ILE A 394 -30.74 2.36 3.03
C ILE A 394 -29.44 1.67 3.46
N ASN A 395 -29.52 0.35 3.69
CA ASN A 395 -28.34 -0.49 3.80
C ASN A 395 -27.80 -0.76 2.40
N TRP A 396 -26.85 0.07 1.96
CA TRP A 396 -26.23 -0.03 0.64
C TRP A 396 -25.57 -1.39 0.37
N PRO A 397 -24.81 -2.01 1.28
CA PRO A 397 -24.25 -3.35 1.07
C PRO A 397 -25.30 -4.42 0.72
N LYS A 398 -26.41 -4.51 1.48
CA LYS A 398 -27.52 -5.45 1.20
C LYS A 398 -28.30 -5.06 -0.07
N THR A 399 -28.43 -3.77 -0.35
CA THR A 399 -29.11 -3.27 -1.56
C THR A 399 -28.33 -3.61 -2.83
N LEU A 400 -26.99 -3.58 -2.77
CA LEU A 400 -26.12 -3.86 -3.92
C LEU A 400 -25.68 -5.33 -4.03
N GLU A 401 -25.98 -6.17 -3.03
CA GLU A 401 -25.76 -7.63 -3.07
C GLU A 401 -26.29 -8.30 -4.37
N PRO A 402 -27.53 -8.05 -4.84
CA PRO A 402 -28.01 -8.63 -6.10
C PRO A 402 -27.42 -8.01 -7.38
N LEU A 403 -26.65 -6.91 -7.31
CA LEU A 403 -26.27 -6.11 -8.49
C LEU A 403 -25.53 -6.93 -9.55
N ALA A 404 -24.62 -7.83 -9.18
CA ALA A 404 -23.93 -8.71 -10.13
C ALA A 404 -24.91 -9.59 -10.93
N THR A 405 -25.93 -10.14 -10.27
CA THR A 405 -26.99 -10.92 -10.90
C THR A 405 -27.89 -10.06 -11.80
N LEU A 406 -28.23 -8.84 -11.36
CA LEU A 406 -29.04 -7.90 -12.14
C LEU A 406 -28.32 -7.41 -13.41
N LEU A 407 -27.00 -7.28 -13.38
CA LEU A 407 -26.19 -6.94 -14.55
C LEU A 407 -26.15 -8.07 -15.58
N ALA A 408 -26.10 -9.34 -15.13
CA ALA A 408 -26.18 -10.51 -16.01
C ALA A 408 -27.61 -10.79 -16.51
N ALA A 409 -28.65 -10.31 -15.82
CA ALA A 409 -30.04 -10.58 -16.17
C ALA A 409 -30.51 -9.81 -17.42
N PRO A 410 -31.31 -10.43 -18.31
CA PRO A 410 -31.91 -9.73 -19.44
C PRO A 410 -33.02 -8.78 -18.99
N ALA A 411 -33.22 -7.67 -19.71
CA ALA A 411 -34.40 -6.83 -19.50
C ALA A 411 -35.70 -7.65 -19.75
N PRO A 412 -36.76 -7.50 -18.93
CA PRO A 412 -36.96 -6.50 -17.87
C PRO A 412 -36.52 -6.97 -16.46
N GLN A 413 -35.82 -8.10 -16.32
CA GLN A 413 -35.54 -8.77 -15.03
C GLN A 413 -34.43 -8.09 -14.19
N ARG A 414 -34.25 -6.78 -14.37
CA ARG A 414 -33.12 -5.97 -13.86
C ARG A 414 -33.57 -5.00 -12.76
N THR A 415 -34.44 -5.48 -11.86
CA THR A 415 -35.03 -4.67 -10.76
C THR A 415 -34.91 -5.41 -9.42
N ALA A 416 -34.55 -4.69 -8.36
CA ALA A 416 -34.56 -5.19 -6.98
C ALA A 416 -35.09 -4.11 -6.00
N PRO A 417 -35.63 -4.48 -4.82
CA PRO A 417 -35.98 -3.50 -3.79
C PRO A 417 -34.73 -2.89 -3.14
N ALA A 418 -34.79 -1.61 -2.76
CA ALA A 418 -33.84 -1.03 -1.83
C ALA A 418 -34.06 -1.61 -0.43
N VAL A 419 -32.98 -2.04 0.23
CA VAL A 419 -33.02 -2.66 1.56
C VAL A 419 -32.82 -1.57 2.61
N TYR A 420 -33.80 -1.39 3.49
CA TYR A 420 -33.74 -0.40 4.56
C TYR A 420 -33.48 -1.03 5.92
N GLU A 421 -32.85 -0.29 6.82
CA GLU A 421 -32.69 -0.63 8.23
C GLU A 421 -33.04 0.54 9.14
N LYS A 422 -33.52 0.22 10.34
CA LYS A 422 -33.87 1.21 11.36
C LYS A 422 -32.60 1.70 12.04
N VAL A 423 -32.51 3.03 12.17
CA VAL A 423 -31.41 3.71 12.85
C VAL A 423 -31.98 4.39 14.08
N GLU A 424 -31.62 3.92 15.27
CA GLU A 424 -32.08 4.54 16.51
C GLU A 424 -31.38 5.90 16.73
N PRO A 425 -32.09 6.90 17.28
CA PRO A 425 -31.51 8.19 17.64
C PRO A 425 -30.58 8.07 18.88
N LYS A 426 -29.62 8.98 19.02
CA LYS A 426 -28.67 9.08 20.14
C LYS A 426 -29.35 9.41 21.48
N LEU A 427 -30.56 9.95 21.42
CA LEU A 427 -31.48 10.09 22.55
C LEU A 427 -32.90 9.67 22.12
N THR A 428 -33.34 8.49 22.56
CA THR A 428 -34.70 7.99 22.32
C THR A 428 -35.72 8.72 23.22
N THR A 429 -37.00 8.66 22.83
CA THR A 429 -38.11 9.23 23.63
C THR A 429 -38.18 8.66 25.04
N GLU A 430 -37.95 7.34 25.18
CA GLU A 430 -37.92 6.66 26.49
C GLU A 430 -36.73 7.13 27.33
N ALA A 431 -35.53 7.19 26.74
CA ALA A 431 -34.34 7.69 27.42
C ALA A 431 -34.51 9.15 27.87
N ALA A 432 -35.08 10.03 27.02
CA ALA A 432 -35.39 11.41 27.36
C ALA A 432 -36.40 11.53 28.52
N ALA A 433 -37.47 10.73 28.51
CA ALA A 433 -38.42 10.67 29.62
C ALA A 433 -37.76 10.20 30.93
N GLY A 434 -36.78 9.30 30.83
CA GLY A 434 -35.97 8.84 31.95
C GLY A 434 -34.95 9.84 32.52
N LEU A 435 -34.73 11.00 31.89
CA LEU A 435 -33.72 11.97 32.35
C LEU A 435 -34.12 12.80 33.58
N GLY A 436 -35.38 12.76 34.04
CA GLY A 436 -35.77 13.50 35.26
C GLY A 436 -35.68 15.02 35.14
N ILE A 437 -35.85 15.57 33.94
CA ILE A 437 -35.83 17.02 33.67
C ILE A 437 -37.24 17.58 33.91
N VAL A 438 -37.44 18.24 35.07
CA VAL A 438 -38.76 18.65 35.58
C VAL A 438 -38.85 20.09 36.08
N GLU A 439 -37.75 20.67 36.57
CA GLU A 439 -37.73 21.99 37.24
C GLU A 439 -36.42 22.75 37.01
N PRO A 440 -36.35 24.08 37.23
CA PRO A 440 -35.12 24.84 37.09
C PRO A 440 -34.20 24.65 38.31
N MET A 441 -32.96 24.25 38.04
CA MET A 441 -31.92 24.05 39.06
C MET A 441 -31.14 25.34 39.32
N GLY A 442 -30.84 26.11 38.27
CA GLY A 442 -30.10 27.37 38.33
C GLY A 442 -30.34 28.25 37.12
N GLU A 443 -30.27 29.56 37.31
CA GLU A 443 -30.51 30.57 36.29
C GLU A 443 -29.53 31.73 36.46
N PHE A 444 -29.08 32.31 35.35
CA PHE A 444 -28.34 33.56 35.37
C PHE A 444 -28.64 34.41 34.14
N THR A 445 -28.55 35.73 34.30
CA THR A 445 -28.75 36.71 33.22
C THR A 445 -27.59 37.72 33.22
N THR A 446 -27.07 38.05 32.05
CA THR A 446 -26.19 39.22 31.88
C THR A 446 -26.76 40.19 30.85
N SER A 447 -26.51 41.47 31.04
CA SER A 447 -27.07 42.56 30.24
C SER A 447 -25.99 43.49 29.68
N GLY A 448 -26.40 44.52 28.94
CA GLY A 448 -25.54 45.60 28.47
C GLY A 448 -24.72 45.29 27.21
N PHE A 449 -24.96 44.18 26.51
CA PHE A 449 -24.40 44.00 25.17
C PHE A 449 -25.19 44.80 24.13
N SER A 450 -24.57 45.06 22.98
CA SER A 450 -25.22 45.68 21.81
C SER A 450 -24.38 45.43 20.55
N GLY A 451 -24.86 45.90 19.39
CA GLY A 451 -24.10 45.89 18.13
C GLY A 451 -23.62 44.49 17.72
N PRO A 452 -22.41 44.36 17.14
CA PRO A 452 -21.85 43.08 16.69
C PRO A 452 -21.72 42.03 17.80
N SER A 453 -21.36 42.45 19.02
CA SER A 453 -21.30 41.55 20.20
C SER A 453 -22.66 40.88 20.46
N GLY A 454 -23.75 41.64 20.36
CA GLY A 454 -25.11 41.11 20.49
C GLY A 454 -25.51 40.15 19.37
N VAL A 455 -24.94 40.26 18.17
CA VAL A 455 -25.15 39.27 17.09
C VAL A 455 -24.51 37.95 17.51
N ASN A 456 -23.23 37.97 17.88
CA ASN A 456 -22.50 36.78 18.32
C ASN A 456 -23.16 36.09 19.53
N ILE A 457 -23.60 36.87 20.54
CA ILE A 457 -24.28 36.36 21.74
C ILE A 457 -25.64 35.73 21.41
N ARG A 458 -26.40 36.26 20.45
CA ARG A 458 -27.66 35.63 19.98
C ARG A 458 -27.42 34.38 19.15
N THR A 459 -26.35 34.32 18.36
CA THR A 459 -25.97 33.15 17.56
C THR A 459 -25.63 31.97 18.47
N VAL A 460 -24.68 32.13 19.39
CA VAL A 460 -24.30 31.08 20.36
C VAL A 460 -25.45 30.67 21.29
N ALA A 461 -26.28 31.61 21.74
CA ALA A 461 -27.43 31.29 22.59
C ALA A 461 -28.46 30.42 21.86
N ARG A 462 -28.67 30.65 20.55
CA ARG A 462 -29.55 29.82 19.71
C ARG A 462 -28.97 28.45 19.42
N GLU A 463 -27.65 28.32 19.32
CA GLU A 463 -26.97 27.02 19.15
C GLU A 463 -27.10 26.17 20.43
N VAL A 464 -26.78 26.75 21.59
CA VAL A 464 -26.77 26.04 22.88
C VAL A 464 -28.18 25.79 23.44
N ASN A 465 -29.18 26.61 23.07
CA ASN A 465 -30.56 26.39 23.50
C ASN A 465 -31.13 25.08 22.94
N GLY A 466 -31.42 24.14 23.84
CA GLY A 466 -31.89 22.79 23.48
C GLY A 466 -30.90 21.69 23.84
N ALA A 467 -29.67 22.05 24.25
CA ALA A 467 -28.64 21.09 24.65
C ALA A 467 -29.09 20.26 25.87
N VAL A 468 -28.77 18.96 25.85
CA VAL A 468 -29.04 18.00 26.93
C VAL A 468 -27.72 17.38 27.34
N VAL A 469 -27.44 17.34 28.65
CA VAL A 469 -26.23 16.77 29.23
C VAL A 469 -26.63 15.62 30.16
N LYS A 470 -26.24 14.40 29.82
CA LYS A 470 -26.63 13.16 30.50
C LYS A 470 -25.93 13.00 31.86
N PRO A 471 -26.43 12.15 32.78
CA PRO A 471 -25.74 11.86 34.04
C PRO A 471 -24.27 11.46 33.82
N GLY A 472 -23.36 12.16 34.49
CA GLY A 472 -21.91 11.95 34.43
C GLY A 472 -21.18 12.60 33.25
N GLU A 473 -21.90 13.12 32.25
CA GLU A 473 -21.36 13.74 31.02
C GLU A 473 -20.81 15.16 31.27
N THR A 474 -19.78 15.54 30.53
CA THR A 474 -19.23 16.90 30.52
C THR A 474 -19.70 17.64 29.28
N PHE A 475 -20.28 18.83 29.47
CA PHE A 475 -20.55 19.78 28.39
C PHE A 475 -19.34 20.69 28.22
N SER A 476 -18.80 20.79 27.00
CA SER A 476 -17.84 21.82 26.58
C SER A 476 -18.53 22.80 25.63
N LEU A 477 -18.38 24.11 25.87
CA LEU A 477 -18.95 25.13 25.00
C LEU A 477 -18.31 25.12 23.60
N ASN A 478 -17.00 24.89 23.52
CA ASN A 478 -16.29 24.80 22.24
C ASN A 478 -16.63 23.53 21.45
N GLU A 479 -16.68 22.36 22.10
CA GLU A 479 -17.05 21.12 21.39
C GLU A 479 -18.52 21.15 20.94
N PHE A 480 -19.41 21.80 21.69
CA PHE A 480 -20.83 21.87 21.35
C PHE A 480 -21.14 22.86 20.21
N THR A 481 -20.51 24.05 20.19
CA THR A 481 -20.73 25.01 19.07
C THR A 481 -19.98 24.62 17.81
N GLY A 482 -18.83 23.95 17.94
CA GLY A 482 -17.86 23.84 16.87
C GLY A 482 -17.26 25.20 16.49
N PRO A 483 -16.73 25.35 15.26
CA PRO A 483 -16.08 26.57 14.78
C PRO A 483 -17.00 27.80 14.80
N ARG A 484 -16.48 28.97 15.17
CA ARG A 484 -17.26 30.22 15.29
C ARG A 484 -16.78 31.32 14.34
N GLY A 485 -16.80 30.99 13.05
CA GLY A 485 -16.40 31.87 11.95
C GLY A 485 -17.57 32.62 11.28
N ILE A 486 -17.26 33.25 10.15
CA ILE A 486 -18.22 34.05 9.37
C ILE A 486 -19.24 33.15 8.65
N ALA A 487 -18.86 31.93 8.27
CA ALA A 487 -19.75 30.98 7.60
C ALA A 487 -20.88 30.49 8.53
N GLU A 488 -20.58 30.41 9.82
CA GLU A 488 -21.50 30.01 10.90
C GLU A 488 -22.35 31.21 11.41
N GLY A 489 -22.11 32.42 10.87
CA GLY A 489 -22.89 33.62 11.14
C GLY A 489 -22.34 34.50 12.28
N TYR A 490 -21.10 34.29 12.70
CA TYR A 490 -20.41 35.17 13.64
C TYR A 490 -19.77 36.38 12.94
N VAL A 491 -19.66 37.50 13.65
CA VAL A 491 -19.15 38.78 13.14
C VAL A 491 -17.98 39.30 13.98
N GLU A 492 -17.19 40.22 13.40
CA GLU A 492 -16.12 40.91 14.12
C GLU A 492 -16.70 41.72 15.31
N SER A 493 -16.09 41.53 16.48
CA SER A 493 -16.49 42.18 17.73
C SER A 493 -15.29 42.26 18.68
N GLY A 494 -15.44 42.97 19.80
CA GLY A 494 -14.35 43.20 20.76
C GLY A 494 -13.89 41.93 21.48
N ILE A 495 -12.58 41.79 21.63
CA ILE A 495 -11.90 40.77 22.44
C ILE A 495 -10.87 41.43 23.37
N ILE A 496 -10.26 40.62 24.24
CA ILE A 496 -9.03 40.98 24.94
C ILE A 496 -7.88 40.20 24.30
N ASP A 497 -6.85 40.91 23.83
CA ASP A 497 -5.64 40.38 23.23
C ASP A 497 -4.44 40.89 24.03
N HIS A 498 -3.55 40.01 24.49
CA HIS A 498 -2.35 40.38 25.26
C HIS A 498 -2.61 41.40 26.40
N GLY A 499 -3.77 41.32 27.07
CA GLY A 499 -4.16 42.20 28.18
C GLY A 499 -4.72 43.58 27.81
N ARG A 500 -4.96 43.87 26.52
CA ARG A 500 -5.56 45.12 26.00
C ARG A 500 -6.82 44.80 25.16
N PRO A 501 -7.72 45.78 24.89
CA PRO A 501 -8.80 45.57 23.93
C PRO A 501 -8.27 45.39 22.50
N SER A 502 -8.89 44.48 21.76
CA SER A 502 -8.67 44.25 20.32
C SER A 502 -9.98 43.74 19.70
N LYS A 503 -9.95 43.18 18.49
CA LYS A 503 -11.11 42.57 17.82
C LYS A 503 -10.80 41.20 17.20
N ALA A 504 -11.84 40.38 17.08
CA ALA A 504 -11.85 39.16 16.27
C ALA A 504 -13.29 38.79 15.88
N VAL A 505 -13.44 37.88 14.90
CA VAL A 505 -14.72 37.18 14.65
C VAL A 505 -15.09 36.40 15.90
N GLY A 506 -16.38 36.38 16.26
CA GLY A 506 -16.85 35.75 17.51
C GLY A 506 -16.54 36.56 18.78
N GLY A 507 -16.03 37.79 18.68
CA GLY A 507 -15.77 38.63 19.85
C GLY A 507 -17.02 38.89 20.71
N GLY A 508 -16.83 38.96 22.03
CA GLY A 508 -17.91 39.19 23.01
C GLY A 508 -18.63 37.93 23.53
N ILE A 509 -18.42 36.75 22.93
CA ILE A 509 -19.07 35.48 23.34
C ILE A 509 -18.76 35.10 24.80
N SER A 510 -17.65 35.57 25.38
CA SER A 510 -17.38 35.40 26.82
C SER A 510 -18.49 35.94 27.75
N GLN A 511 -19.38 36.81 27.26
CA GLN A 511 -20.59 37.18 28.01
C GLN A 511 -21.61 36.04 28.07
N PHE A 512 -21.81 35.31 26.97
CA PHE A 512 -22.60 34.09 26.98
C PHE A 512 -21.95 33.02 27.88
N ALA A 513 -20.64 32.79 27.73
CA ALA A 513 -19.91 31.84 28.58
C ALA A 513 -20.03 32.20 30.06
N THR A 514 -19.82 33.47 30.45
CA THR A 514 -20.03 33.94 31.83
C THR A 514 -21.47 33.73 32.31
N THR A 515 -22.47 33.84 31.43
CA THR A 515 -23.88 33.58 31.78
C THR A 515 -24.12 32.08 32.02
N LEU A 516 -23.66 31.22 31.11
CA LEU A 516 -23.75 29.76 31.20
C LEU A 516 -23.00 29.22 32.44
N TYR A 517 -21.78 29.71 32.70
CA TYR A 517 -20.99 29.36 33.88
C TYR A 517 -21.75 29.66 35.17
N ASN A 518 -22.33 30.85 35.31
CA ASN A 518 -23.08 31.20 36.51
C ASN A 518 -24.39 30.42 36.65
N ALA A 519 -25.08 30.09 35.55
CA ALA A 519 -26.26 29.24 35.58
C ALA A 519 -25.92 27.81 36.02
N ALA A 520 -24.84 27.22 35.50
CA ALA A 520 -24.32 25.90 35.91
C ALA A 520 -23.81 25.90 37.36
N TYR A 521 -23.12 26.97 37.79
CA TYR A 521 -22.67 27.20 39.17
C TYR A 521 -23.87 27.16 40.14
N PHE A 522 -24.94 27.93 39.86
CA PHE A 522 -26.12 27.94 40.73
C PHE A 522 -26.95 26.65 40.65
N ALA A 523 -26.90 25.93 39.53
CA ALA A 523 -27.51 24.61 39.37
C ALA A 523 -26.78 23.49 40.15
N GLY A 524 -25.72 23.78 40.91
CA GLY A 524 -24.98 22.79 41.68
C GLY A 524 -24.02 21.91 40.88
N LEU A 525 -23.81 22.22 39.59
CA LEU A 525 -22.99 21.40 38.70
C LEU A 525 -21.49 21.49 39.03
N GLU A 526 -20.73 20.49 38.57
CA GLU A 526 -19.29 20.41 38.74
C GLU A 526 -18.58 21.28 37.69
N ASP A 527 -17.70 22.17 38.14
CA ASP A 527 -16.85 23.01 37.30
C ASP A 527 -15.73 22.14 36.72
N ALA A 528 -15.79 21.87 35.42
CA ALA A 528 -14.86 20.97 34.72
C ALA A 528 -13.75 21.72 33.98
N GLY A 529 -13.76 23.06 34.03
CA GLY A 529 -12.74 23.92 33.44
C GLY A 529 -13.32 25.23 32.92
N HIS A 530 -12.81 26.34 33.43
CA HIS A 530 -12.99 27.67 32.85
C HIS A 530 -11.74 28.51 33.17
N THR A 531 -11.63 29.70 32.56
CA THR A 531 -10.62 30.70 32.96
C THR A 531 -11.24 32.10 32.91
N GLU A 532 -10.85 32.96 33.84
CA GLU A 532 -11.33 34.34 33.93
C GLU A 532 -10.66 35.26 32.90
N HIS A 533 -11.23 36.45 32.65
CA HIS A 533 -10.50 37.46 31.88
C HIS A 533 -9.31 37.99 32.69
N SER A 534 -8.21 38.32 32.02
CA SER A 534 -6.99 38.83 32.67
C SER A 534 -7.23 40.08 33.52
N TYR A 535 -8.22 40.90 33.16
CA TYR A 535 -8.66 42.07 33.92
C TYR A 535 -10.17 42.02 34.19
N TYR A 536 -10.60 42.65 35.27
CA TYR A 536 -12.01 42.61 35.70
C TYR A 536 -12.92 43.37 34.74
N ILE A 537 -14.06 42.77 34.37
CA ILE A 537 -15.08 43.39 33.53
C ILE A 537 -16.31 43.70 34.38
N SER A 538 -16.65 44.99 34.50
CA SER A 538 -17.65 45.51 35.45
C SER A 538 -19.09 45.01 35.32
N ARG A 539 -19.45 44.36 34.20
CA ARG A 539 -20.77 43.76 33.98
C ARG A 539 -20.90 42.31 34.46
N TYR A 540 -19.85 41.74 35.03
CA TYR A 540 -19.84 40.38 35.58
C TYR A 540 -19.64 40.39 37.10
N PRO A 541 -20.08 39.35 37.84
CA PRO A 541 -19.71 39.20 39.25
C PRO A 541 -18.21 38.94 39.38
N ALA A 542 -17.56 39.64 40.31
CA ALA A 542 -16.13 39.46 40.56
C ALA A 542 -15.83 38.03 41.05
N ALA A 543 -14.76 37.42 40.52
CA ALA A 543 -14.41 36.01 40.71
C ALA A 543 -15.43 34.96 40.21
N ARG A 544 -16.47 35.35 39.43
CA ARG A 544 -17.38 34.41 38.76
C ARG A 544 -17.67 34.81 37.32
N GLU A 545 -16.65 34.67 36.49
CA GLU A 545 -16.72 34.90 35.04
C GLU A 545 -15.94 33.83 34.27
N ALA A 546 -16.29 33.66 32.99
CA ALA A 546 -15.61 32.74 32.08
C ALA A 546 -15.30 33.45 30.75
N THR A 547 -14.04 33.40 30.35
CA THR A 547 -13.58 33.65 28.98
C THR A 547 -13.83 32.43 28.11
N VAL A 548 -14.10 32.65 26.82
CA VAL A 548 -14.05 31.58 25.82
C VAL A 548 -13.38 32.12 24.55
N PHE A 549 -12.54 31.30 23.92
CA PHE A 549 -11.90 31.57 22.64
C PHE A 549 -11.80 30.26 21.85
N ASP A 550 -12.24 30.30 20.59
CA ASP A 550 -12.32 29.10 19.75
C ASP A 550 -10.96 28.42 19.59
N GLY A 551 -10.91 27.11 19.78
CA GLY A 551 -9.69 26.30 19.75
C GLY A 551 -8.62 26.57 20.84
N ALA A 552 -8.86 27.46 21.83
CA ALA A 552 -7.82 27.79 22.83
C ALA A 552 -8.28 27.97 24.29
N ILE A 553 -9.48 28.52 24.55
CA ILE A 553 -10.02 28.73 25.91
C ILE A 553 -11.47 28.26 25.91
N ASP A 554 -11.83 27.38 26.84
CA ASP A 554 -13.17 26.79 26.91
C ASP A 554 -13.89 27.09 28.23
N LEU A 555 -15.21 26.92 28.20
CA LEU A 555 -16.04 26.72 29.38
C LEU A 555 -16.60 25.30 29.34
N SER A 556 -16.19 24.48 30.29
CA SER A 556 -16.65 23.11 30.51
C SER A 556 -17.25 22.92 31.90
N PHE A 557 -18.36 22.19 31.98
CA PHE A 557 -18.97 21.76 33.24
C PHE A 557 -19.52 20.34 33.13
N ARG A 558 -19.49 19.61 34.25
CA ARG A 558 -19.92 18.22 34.32
C ARG A 558 -21.25 18.07 35.05
N ASN A 559 -22.16 17.31 34.46
CA ASN A 559 -23.38 16.88 35.13
C ASN A 559 -23.05 15.76 36.13
N ASN A 560 -22.66 16.16 37.34
CA ASN A 560 -22.40 15.30 38.49
C ASN A 560 -23.67 14.76 39.18
N THR A 561 -24.86 14.97 38.60
CA THR A 561 -26.15 14.53 39.18
C THR A 561 -26.61 13.20 38.58
N PRO A 562 -27.53 12.45 39.23
CA PRO A 562 -28.08 11.21 38.70
C PRO A 562 -29.14 11.43 37.59
N ASN A 563 -29.53 12.68 37.33
CA ASN A 563 -30.54 13.06 36.33
C ASN A 563 -29.86 13.77 35.14
N GLY A 564 -30.51 13.82 33.99
CA GLY A 564 -30.07 14.68 32.90
C GLY A 564 -30.33 16.15 33.23
N VAL A 565 -29.61 17.05 32.55
CA VAL A 565 -29.92 18.48 32.56
C VAL A 565 -30.16 19.00 31.14
N TYR A 566 -31.02 20.01 31.02
CA TYR A 566 -31.37 20.69 29.76
C TYR A 566 -31.02 22.17 29.86
N ILE A 567 -30.39 22.71 28.82
CA ILE A 567 -29.96 24.12 28.74
C ILE A 567 -30.98 24.91 27.93
N GLU A 568 -31.75 25.75 28.62
CA GLU A 568 -32.51 26.84 28.00
C GLU A 568 -31.59 28.05 27.88
N ALA A 569 -31.48 28.64 26.69
CA ALA A 569 -30.72 29.85 26.46
C ALA A 569 -31.54 30.84 25.60
N THR A 570 -31.79 32.03 26.13
CA THR A 570 -32.59 33.06 25.46
C THR A 570 -31.84 34.38 25.46
N ALA A 571 -31.80 35.06 24.30
CA ALA A 571 -31.07 36.31 24.12
C ALA A 571 -31.91 37.32 23.35
N ASN A 572 -32.05 38.52 23.91
CA ASN A 572 -32.80 39.63 23.33
C ASN A 572 -31.84 40.65 22.66
N ASN A 573 -32.24 41.93 22.57
CA ASN A 573 -31.40 42.97 21.97
C ASN A 573 -30.19 43.37 22.83
N SER A 574 -30.27 43.21 24.16
CA SER A 574 -29.30 43.72 25.14
C SER A 574 -28.97 42.76 26.30
N GLU A 575 -29.72 41.66 26.46
CA GLU A 575 -29.61 40.72 27.58
C GLU A 575 -29.65 39.27 27.11
N VAL A 576 -28.98 38.40 27.86
CA VAL A 576 -28.97 36.95 27.65
C VAL A 576 -29.16 36.23 28.98
N THR A 577 -30.08 35.28 28.99
CA THR A 577 -30.47 34.46 30.14
C THR A 577 -30.20 32.99 29.80
N VAL A 578 -29.53 32.29 30.71
CA VAL A 578 -29.36 30.83 30.66
C VAL A 578 -30.01 30.22 31.88
N ARG A 579 -30.82 29.18 31.68
CA ARG A 579 -31.52 28.43 32.72
C ARG A 579 -31.26 26.93 32.54
N ILE A 580 -30.72 26.32 33.58
CA ILE A 580 -30.46 24.88 33.64
C ILE A 580 -31.67 24.19 34.27
N TRP A 581 -32.30 23.29 33.53
CA TRP A 581 -33.41 22.46 33.97
C TRP A 581 -32.95 21.05 34.30
N GLY A 582 -33.59 20.40 35.28
CA GLY A 582 -33.27 19.04 35.73
C GLY A 582 -34.15 18.65 36.91
N THR A 583 -33.56 18.06 37.96
CA THR A 583 -34.16 17.87 39.29
C THR A 583 -33.29 18.59 40.31
N LYS A 584 -33.84 19.49 41.13
CA LYS A 584 -33.04 20.31 42.07
C LYS A 584 -32.85 19.60 43.41
N THR A 585 -31.63 19.14 43.67
CA THR A 585 -31.25 18.45 44.94
C THR A 585 -30.47 19.33 45.91
N VAL A 586 -29.84 20.40 45.42
CA VAL A 586 -28.97 21.29 46.20
C VAL A 586 -29.32 22.75 46.01
N GLU A 587 -29.07 23.55 47.05
CA GLU A 587 -29.10 25.01 46.99
C GLU A 587 -27.65 25.54 47.00
N VAL A 588 -27.37 26.61 46.24
CA VAL A 588 -26.01 27.13 46.06
C VAL A 588 -25.95 28.63 46.39
N GLU A 589 -25.11 28.97 47.36
CA GLU A 589 -24.79 30.35 47.72
C GLU A 589 -23.41 30.76 47.14
N SER A 590 -23.28 32.02 46.73
CA SER A 590 -22.00 32.66 46.41
C SER A 590 -21.76 33.80 47.39
N ILE A 591 -20.62 33.74 48.09
CA ILE A 591 -20.18 34.77 49.02
C ILE A 591 -18.89 35.39 48.45
N THR A 592 -19.04 36.51 47.74
CA THR A 592 -17.91 37.29 47.21
C THR A 592 -17.21 38.05 48.33
N GLY A 593 -15.89 37.92 48.42
CA GLY A 593 -15.06 38.58 49.42
C GLY A 593 -14.64 40.00 49.03
N GLU A 594 -13.99 40.68 49.96
CA GLU A 594 -13.47 42.04 49.76
C GLU A 594 -12.39 42.15 48.68
N ARG A 595 -12.31 43.32 48.04
CA ARG A 595 -11.24 43.62 47.08
C ARG A 595 -9.96 44.01 47.82
N THR A 596 -8.87 43.34 47.49
CA THR A 596 -7.56 43.48 48.15
C THR A 596 -6.44 43.66 47.12
N LYS A 597 -5.23 43.99 47.58
CA LYS A 597 -4.01 44.07 46.75
C LYS A 597 -4.20 44.89 45.44
N PRO A 598 -4.62 46.16 45.51
CA PRO A 598 -4.81 46.99 44.32
C PRO A 598 -3.49 47.18 43.58
N THR A 599 -3.55 47.17 42.25
CA THR A 599 -2.41 47.33 41.33
C THR A 599 -2.72 48.40 40.29
N LYS A 600 -1.74 49.24 39.97
CA LYS A 600 -1.93 50.40 39.10
C LYS A 600 -1.68 50.09 37.62
N PRO A 601 -2.44 50.70 36.69
CA PRO A 601 -2.28 50.49 35.26
C PRO A 601 -0.96 51.06 34.74
N LYS A 602 -0.43 50.43 33.69
CA LYS A 602 0.72 50.91 32.93
C LYS A 602 0.25 51.61 31.66
N THR A 603 0.95 52.67 31.27
CA THR A 603 0.73 53.31 29.95
C THR A 603 1.47 52.52 28.87
N ILE A 604 0.79 52.29 27.74
CA ILE A 604 1.41 51.81 26.50
C ILE A 604 1.02 52.74 25.34
N THR A 605 1.99 53.10 24.51
CA THR A 605 1.74 53.79 23.24
C THR A 605 1.79 52.77 22.11
N LEU A 606 0.80 52.81 21.22
CA LEU A 606 0.71 52.00 20.01
C LEU A 606 0.55 52.94 18.79
N PRO A 607 1.01 52.53 17.59
CA PRO A 607 0.78 53.29 16.37
C PRO A 607 -0.72 53.49 16.10
N LYS A 608 -1.10 54.72 15.74
CA LYS A 608 -2.47 55.05 15.33
C LYS A 608 -2.94 54.23 14.11
N GLY A 609 -4.02 53.47 14.29
CA GLY A 609 -4.69 52.65 13.27
C GLY A 609 -5.74 51.74 13.88
N ASP A 610 -6.40 50.89 13.08
CA ASP A 610 -7.52 50.05 13.54
C ASP A 610 -7.14 49.02 14.62
N GLY A 611 -5.85 48.66 14.70
CA GLY A 611 -5.27 47.83 15.76
C GLY A 611 -4.99 48.55 17.09
N CYS A 612 -5.35 49.84 17.23
CA CYS A 612 -5.22 50.59 18.47
C CYS A 612 -6.58 51.06 18.99
N ILE A 613 -6.99 50.48 20.12
CA ILE A 613 -8.18 50.89 20.87
C ILE A 613 -7.69 51.62 22.13
N ALA A 614 -7.90 52.93 22.18
CA ALA A 614 -7.47 53.76 23.32
C ALA A 614 -8.25 53.46 24.59
N THR A 615 -7.60 53.58 25.75
CA THR A 615 -8.20 53.32 27.07
C THR A 615 -7.64 54.26 28.14
N GLU A 616 -8.49 54.66 29.09
CA GLU A 616 -8.08 55.44 30.27
C GLU A 616 -7.41 54.58 31.36
N GLY A 617 -7.49 53.24 31.21
CA GLY A 617 -6.99 52.24 32.15
C GLY A 617 -7.86 52.07 33.40
N ALA A 618 -7.53 51.07 34.21
CA ALA A 618 -8.22 50.79 35.48
C ALA A 618 -7.31 50.01 36.46
N ASP A 619 -7.55 50.17 37.76
CA ASP A 619 -6.85 49.40 38.79
C ASP A 619 -7.22 47.91 38.75
N GLY A 620 -6.21 47.05 38.81
CA GLY A 620 -6.36 45.60 39.02
C GLY A 620 -6.42 45.29 40.52
N PHE A 621 -6.96 44.14 40.90
CA PHE A 621 -7.14 43.76 42.31
C PHE A 621 -7.24 42.24 42.48
N THR A 622 -7.04 41.77 43.71
CA THR A 622 -7.31 40.39 44.13
C THR A 622 -8.63 40.32 44.89
N VAL A 623 -9.47 39.33 44.60
CA VAL A 623 -10.79 39.12 45.21
C VAL A 623 -11.04 37.61 45.36
N SER A 624 -12.00 37.21 46.17
CA SER A 624 -12.40 35.80 46.29
C SER A 624 -13.90 35.61 46.08
N ASP A 625 -14.28 34.40 45.70
CA ASP A 625 -15.66 33.90 45.74
C ASP A 625 -15.69 32.61 46.56
N THR A 626 -16.65 32.48 47.45
CA THR A 626 -16.88 31.25 48.23
C THR A 626 -18.21 30.64 47.82
N ARG A 627 -18.14 29.51 47.11
CA ARG A 627 -19.30 28.66 46.82
C ARG A 627 -19.65 27.86 48.06
N VAL A 628 -20.90 27.90 48.48
CA VAL A 628 -21.48 27.01 49.50
C VAL A 628 -22.55 26.17 48.82
N ILE A 629 -22.52 24.84 49.01
CA ILE A 629 -23.52 23.93 48.47
C ILE A 629 -24.20 23.22 49.65
N THR A 630 -25.53 23.29 49.70
CA THR A 630 -26.36 22.73 50.78
C THR A 630 -27.36 21.74 50.20
N ASP A 631 -27.47 20.57 50.81
CA ASP A 631 -28.47 19.55 50.46
C ASP A 631 -29.88 20.01 50.86
N ILE A 632 -30.83 20.04 49.91
CA ILE A 632 -32.18 20.55 50.15
C ILE A 632 -33.00 19.62 51.06
N ALA A 633 -32.77 18.31 50.99
CA ALA A 633 -33.55 17.32 51.73
C ALA A 633 -33.21 17.26 53.23
N THR A 634 -31.95 17.57 53.59
CA THR A 634 -31.42 17.50 54.96
C THR A 634 -31.03 18.85 55.55
N GLY A 635 -30.93 19.91 54.73
CA GLY A 635 -30.46 21.23 55.13
C GLY A 635 -28.97 21.29 55.50
N LYS A 636 -28.19 20.27 55.13
CA LYS A 636 -26.78 20.14 55.50
C LYS A 636 -25.85 20.74 54.46
N GLU A 637 -24.87 21.54 54.90
CA GLU A 637 -23.74 21.96 54.07
C GLU A 637 -22.96 20.72 53.56
N ILE A 638 -22.92 20.55 52.24
CA ILE A 638 -22.16 19.51 51.54
C ILE A 638 -20.71 19.97 51.37
N SER A 639 -20.51 21.21 50.94
CA SER A 639 -19.20 21.79 50.67
C SER A 639 -19.19 23.31 50.79
N ARG A 640 -18.01 23.84 51.09
CA ARG A 640 -17.69 25.27 51.15
C ARG A 640 -16.29 25.46 50.57
N THR A 641 -16.19 26.16 49.45
CA THR A 641 -14.95 26.25 48.66
C THR A 641 -14.71 27.67 48.20
N THR A 642 -13.56 28.23 48.59
CA THR A 642 -13.17 29.61 48.24
C THR A 642 -12.13 29.61 47.11
N ARG A 643 -12.45 30.18 45.95
CA ARG A 643 -11.46 30.53 44.92
C ARG A 643 -10.98 31.97 45.14
N THR A 644 -9.71 32.23 44.85
CA THR A 644 -9.14 33.59 44.83
C THR A 644 -8.67 33.92 43.43
N VAL A 645 -9.11 35.07 42.90
CA VAL A 645 -8.83 35.53 41.54
C VAL A 645 -8.04 36.83 41.61
N LYS A 646 -6.98 36.94 40.80
CA LYS A 646 -6.21 38.17 40.62
C LYS A 646 -6.52 38.72 39.24
N TYR A 647 -7.14 39.89 39.20
CA TYR A 647 -7.28 40.70 38.00
C TYR A 647 -6.07 41.64 37.87
N ASP A 648 -5.43 41.62 36.71
CA ASP A 648 -4.46 42.64 36.31
C ASP A 648 -5.15 43.97 35.98
N PRO A 649 -4.42 45.09 36.05
CA PRO A 649 -4.95 46.40 35.72
C PRO A 649 -5.11 46.56 34.21
N ILE A 650 -6.20 47.20 33.78
CA ILE A 650 -6.41 47.54 32.36
C ILE A 650 -5.36 48.61 31.99
N PRO A 651 -4.50 48.41 30.98
CA PRO A 651 -3.49 49.40 30.60
C PRO A 651 -4.13 50.70 30.13
N ILE A 652 -3.37 51.80 30.20
CA ILE A 652 -3.71 53.08 29.57
C ILE A 652 -3.15 53.03 28.15
N VAL A 653 -4.00 52.78 27.16
CA VAL A 653 -3.59 52.68 25.75
C VAL A 653 -3.69 54.04 25.09
N LYS A 654 -2.57 54.52 24.54
CA LYS A 654 -2.51 55.68 23.66
C LYS A 654 -2.32 55.26 22.21
N CYS A 655 -3.05 55.92 21.31
CA CYS A 655 -2.92 55.77 19.86
C CYS A 655 -2.27 57.04 19.30
N GLU A 656 -0.96 57.01 19.12
CA GLU A 656 -0.13 58.16 18.69
C GLU A 656 0.43 57.94 17.28
#